data_AF-A0AAD5LI35-F1
#
_entry.id   AF-A0AAD5LI35-F1
#
_cell.length_a   1.000
_cell.length_b   1.000
_cell.length_c   1.000
_cell.angle_alpha   90.00
_cell.angle_beta   90.00
_cell.angle_gamma   90.00
#
_symmetry.space_group_name_H-M   'P 1'
#
loop_
_entity.id
_entity.type
_entity.pdbx_description
1 polymer ?
#
loop_
_entity_poly.entity_id
_entity_poly.type
_entity_poly.pdbx_seq_one_letter_code
_entity_poly.pdbx_strand_id
1 'polypeptide(L)'
;MAQWWSIALALMMLQAPLRSTADWTLVVTHSNDLWYQLDEIQGDNSPCYVDLPPLTTQPTVPSTTVTPTTTSQPTTVPPTTTIVSTTTPPPPTTTPPPTTTPPPPTTTPPPTTTPPPPPTTTTPTTTPPSSSPSTSAPTSPTSPSPASPSSTTTSVKKRSISRTALTSRPATSARTHVRKHRQANLAVGPTNPSWNTIQQTVSPEIPYFADSFNATTTEYPDTLTSTVPSFTEIANSTSPNENETLTTSTVSTTTIKPKNSKASQICYGGVSRHLSKASELKKDSESKGKVFLHLNAGGMLGGYIWYPILGAGPAVESIKMLGYNAVALGYRDFEEGVPLTVEYLKALKNANVTVLCANMDVTNEPTMKDLFKKSMVINISGRKIGIIGYIGQDADYLADTGKIIFTDPQVAIENEVTALLSQGAYFIIALGSAGFQGVQEWMSKLYNVDLFVNGGSNTFLYNDASVGPLNEKIAGPYPIVDYSQSTKRLFVQTSRYGKYLGKIEMNVNEEGRISDYSTTNPILLDPNVAQDPQLQAKVDDWERQVLTQSNETIGYSKIPIISDRKICWYEECTGAALMADAARWFLEKNITGSNSWANSVAATVWHGGALSDTDLDIGAGPITFGDILTMFPYANIIVRTWMYGLQIKNLFEESVRYYNDTSSPNRGEFLHVSGLRVEYDLSKPGGLRVANIYIRNTFSIYGGMEPLQPDVLYQIGMPSFIANGGSRFAFMETVPKESTGVRDETVLREYIKLFTPLAYGNEGRVKFIQATPATDCPSANVTGAVFLTIFLTLLFTGLAFAAYKYLWPMMRDRRGSLLSLVR
;
A
#
# COMPACT_ATOMS: atom_id res chain seq x y z
N MET A 1 -55.76 2.47 -37.93
CA MET A 1 -55.03 1.88 -36.79
C MET A 1 -54.32 0.57 -37.15
N ALA A 2 -55.01 -0.48 -37.62
CA ALA A 2 -54.38 -1.79 -37.90
C ALA A 2 -53.05 -1.73 -38.71
N GLN A 3 -53.02 -1.04 -39.86
CA GLN A 3 -51.78 -0.89 -40.65
C GLN A 3 -50.63 -0.19 -39.90
N TRP A 4 -50.93 0.75 -38.99
CA TRP A 4 -49.90 1.38 -38.16
C TRP A 4 -49.36 0.42 -37.09
N TRP A 5 -50.20 -0.47 -36.56
CA TRP A 5 -49.74 -1.59 -35.73
C TRP A 5 -48.91 -2.59 -36.54
N SER A 6 -49.29 -2.92 -37.79
CA SER A 6 -48.48 -3.77 -38.66
C SER A 6 -47.11 -3.16 -38.97
N ILE A 7 -47.05 -1.84 -39.21
CA ILE A 7 -45.79 -1.12 -39.45
C ILE A 7 -44.96 -1.02 -38.16
N ALA A 8 -45.58 -0.74 -37.00
CA ALA A 8 -44.87 -0.73 -35.72
C ALA A 8 -44.33 -2.11 -35.33
N LEU A 9 -45.11 -3.18 -35.55
CA LEU A 9 -44.68 -4.56 -35.31
C LEU A 9 -43.59 -4.99 -36.30
N ALA A 10 -43.69 -4.62 -37.57
CA ALA A 10 -42.63 -4.85 -38.55
C ALA A 10 -41.35 -4.06 -38.22
N LEU A 11 -41.46 -2.82 -37.73
CA LEU A 11 -40.31 -2.04 -37.25
C LEU A 11 -39.71 -2.64 -35.97
N MET A 12 -40.52 -3.18 -35.05
CA MET A 12 -40.03 -3.95 -33.90
C MET A 12 -39.34 -5.25 -34.32
N MET A 13 -39.84 -5.95 -35.36
CA MET A 13 -39.19 -7.14 -35.92
C MET A 13 -37.96 -6.83 -36.79
N LEU A 14 -37.84 -5.61 -37.32
CA LEU A 14 -36.63 -5.09 -37.98
C LEU A 14 -35.62 -4.48 -36.99
N GLN A 15 -36.08 -4.11 -35.79
CA GLN A 15 -35.22 -3.72 -34.65
C GLN A 15 -34.88 -4.89 -33.73
N ALA A 16 -35.50 -6.07 -33.90
CA ALA A 16 -34.99 -7.31 -33.37
C ALA A 16 -33.60 -7.54 -34.02
N PRO A 17 -32.50 -7.41 -33.27
CA PRO A 17 -31.19 -7.64 -33.86
C PRO A 17 -31.09 -9.10 -34.27
N LEU A 18 -30.36 -9.38 -35.36
CA LEU A 18 -29.96 -10.74 -35.73
C LEU A 18 -28.88 -11.26 -34.75
N ARG A 19 -29.23 -11.35 -33.46
CA ARG A 19 -28.44 -11.95 -32.39
C ARG A 19 -28.50 -13.48 -32.52
N SER A 20 -27.78 -14.03 -33.50
CA SER A 20 -27.45 -15.45 -33.51
C SER A 20 -26.33 -15.75 -32.50
N THR A 21 -26.50 -15.31 -31.25
CA THR A 21 -25.54 -15.43 -30.15
C THR A 21 -26.11 -16.34 -29.08
N ALA A 22 -26.37 -17.58 -29.46
CA ALA A 22 -26.79 -18.65 -28.56
C ALA A 22 -25.87 -18.76 -27.33
N ASP A 23 -26.46 -19.26 -26.23
CA ASP A 23 -25.82 -19.49 -24.93
C ASP A 23 -24.38 -19.97 -25.04
N TRP A 24 -23.49 -19.31 -24.27
CA TRP A 24 -22.06 -19.45 -24.47
C TRP A 24 -21.28 -19.35 -23.17
N THR A 25 -20.24 -20.16 -23.07
CA THR A 25 -19.37 -20.18 -21.89
C THR A 25 -18.26 -19.13 -22.01
N LEU A 26 -18.17 -18.26 -21.01
CA LEU A 26 -17.04 -17.38 -20.74
C LEU A 26 -16.15 -18.01 -19.65
N VAL A 27 -14.85 -18.09 -19.92
CA VAL A 27 -13.80 -18.41 -18.94
C VAL A 27 -13.00 -17.14 -18.70
N VAL A 28 -13.02 -16.63 -17.47
CA VAL A 28 -12.14 -15.54 -17.04
C VAL A 28 -11.09 -16.11 -16.10
N THR A 29 -9.82 -15.89 -16.41
CA THR A 29 -8.72 -16.09 -15.47
C THR A 29 -8.16 -14.75 -15.00
N HIS A 30 -7.86 -14.64 -13.72
CA HIS A 30 -7.42 -13.38 -13.11
C HIS A 30 -6.37 -13.53 -12.02
N SER A 31 -5.63 -12.45 -11.77
CA SER A 31 -4.55 -12.39 -10.80
C SER A 31 -4.30 -10.96 -10.29
N ASN A 32 -3.62 -10.89 -9.14
CA ASN A 32 -3.10 -9.70 -8.46
C ASN A 32 -1.60 -9.94 -8.12
N ASP A 33 -0.83 -8.88 -7.86
CA ASP A 33 0.48 -8.88 -7.19
C ASP A 33 1.42 -10.07 -7.56
N LEU A 34 1.95 -10.11 -8.80
CA LEU A 34 2.51 -11.35 -9.39
C LEU A 34 3.97 -11.73 -9.08
N TRP A 35 4.79 -10.85 -8.48
CA TRP A 35 6.26 -11.00 -8.46
C TRP A 35 6.83 -12.16 -7.67
N TYR A 36 6.06 -12.62 -6.71
CA TYR A 36 6.55 -13.45 -5.64
C TYR A 36 6.57 -14.92 -6.08
N GLN A 37 7.75 -15.53 -5.97
CA GLN A 37 7.90 -16.98 -5.88
C GLN A 37 8.33 -17.27 -4.45
N LEU A 38 7.50 -18.01 -3.70
CA LEU A 38 7.60 -18.11 -2.25
C LEU A 38 7.72 -19.57 -1.80
N ASP A 39 8.56 -19.80 -0.79
CA ASP A 39 8.28 -20.89 0.14
C ASP A 39 7.16 -20.44 1.09
N GLU A 40 6.40 -21.38 1.62
CA GLU A 40 5.38 -21.10 2.64
C GLU A 40 5.28 -22.22 3.68
N ILE A 41 6.36 -23.01 3.84
CA ILE A 41 6.49 -23.94 4.95
C ILE A 41 6.65 -23.14 6.26
N GLN A 42 5.53 -23.03 6.99
CA GLN A 42 5.39 -22.40 8.32
C GLN A 42 5.28 -20.87 8.37
N GLY A 43 4.89 -20.21 7.27
CA GLY A 43 4.46 -18.79 7.29
C GLY A 43 5.60 -17.76 7.25
N ASP A 44 6.85 -18.21 7.26
CA ASP A 44 7.94 -17.47 6.64
C ASP A 44 7.57 -17.19 5.18
N ASN A 45 7.61 -15.93 4.76
CA ASN A 45 7.37 -15.52 3.36
C ASN A 45 8.72 -15.36 2.64
N SER A 46 9.68 -16.24 2.91
CA SER A 46 11.00 -16.20 2.30
C SER A 46 10.91 -16.55 0.80
N PRO A 47 11.68 -15.84 -0.04
CA PRO A 47 11.63 -16.05 -1.47
C PRO A 47 12.24 -17.42 -1.83
N CYS A 48 11.61 -18.08 -2.79
CA CYS A 48 12.02 -19.40 -3.25
C CYS A 48 13.12 -19.32 -4.31
N TYR A 49 14.18 -18.57 -4.00
CA TYR A 49 15.37 -18.42 -4.83
C TYR A 49 16.33 -19.59 -4.60
N VAL A 50 16.82 -20.17 -5.68
CA VAL A 50 17.93 -21.12 -5.62
C VAL A 50 19.23 -20.31 -5.51
N ASP A 51 20.31 -20.91 -4.98
CA ASP A 51 21.66 -20.35 -5.07
C ASP A 51 22.11 -20.27 -6.56
N LEU A 52 21.56 -19.34 -7.34
CA LEU A 52 21.95 -19.12 -8.73
C LEU A 52 23.38 -18.55 -8.75
N PRO A 53 24.32 -19.16 -9.49
CA PRO A 53 25.67 -18.62 -9.60
C PRO A 53 25.60 -17.22 -10.23
N PRO A 54 26.41 -16.25 -9.75
CA PRO A 54 26.41 -14.90 -10.29
C PRO A 54 26.72 -14.90 -11.79
N LEU A 55 26.22 -13.88 -12.49
CA LEU A 55 26.47 -13.68 -13.92
C LEU A 55 27.97 -13.72 -14.24
N THR A 56 28.42 -14.86 -14.79
CA THR A 56 29.79 -14.99 -15.31
C THR A 56 29.91 -14.05 -16.50
N THR A 57 30.79 -13.06 -16.37
CA THR A 57 31.02 -12.06 -17.43
C THR A 57 31.38 -12.75 -18.74
N GLN A 58 30.74 -12.32 -19.83
CA GLN A 58 30.88 -12.94 -21.15
C GLN A 58 32.34 -12.98 -21.65
N PRO A 59 32.66 -13.89 -22.62
CA PRO A 59 34.02 -14.37 -22.83
C PRO A 59 35.03 -13.27 -23.18
N THR A 60 36.27 -13.51 -22.78
CA THR A 60 37.42 -12.63 -23.01
C THR A 60 37.56 -12.24 -24.47
N VAL A 61 37.48 -10.93 -24.73
CA VAL A 61 37.88 -10.33 -26.01
C VAL A 61 39.35 -10.72 -26.28
N PRO A 62 39.68 -11.28 -27.46
CA PRO A 62 41.06 -11.65 -27.78
C PRO A 62 41.91 -10.39 -27.87
N SER A 63 42.85 -10.23 -26.94
CA SER A 63 43.74 -9.07 -26.89
C SER A 63 44.64 -9.01 -28.12
N THR A 64 44.54 -7.96 -28.93
CA THR A 64 45.45 -7.70 -30.05
C THR A 64 46.85 -7.37 -29.53
N THR A 65 47.76 -8.33 -29.62
CA THR A 65 49.16 -8.17 -29.20
C THR A 65 49.86 -7.07 -29.99
N VAL A 66 50.26 -6.00 -29.32
CA VAL A 66 51.20 -5.00 -29.85
C VAL A 66 52.61 -5.34 -29.35
N THR A 67 53.52 -5.64 -30.26
CA THR A 67 54.90 -6.05 -29.97
C THR A 67 55.83 -4.84 -29.79
N PRO A 68 56.64 -4.80 -28.71
CA PRO A 68 57.92 -4.10 -28.68
C PRO A 68 59.10 -5.09 -28.82
N THR A 69 60.23 -4.60 -29.30
CA THR A 69 61.35 -5.42 -29.81
C THR A 69 62.51 -5.59 -28.82
N THR A 70 63.17 -6.77 -28.86
CA THR A 70 64.56 -7.06 -28.37
C THR A 70 64.80 -6.91 -26.85
N THR A 71 65.66 -7.68 -26.17
CA THR A 71 66.94 -8.33 -26.59
C THR A 71 67.24 -9.59 -25.74
N SER A 72 68.29 -10.34 -26.13
CA SER A 72 69.09 -11.30 -25.32
C SER A 72 68.46 -12.62 -24.83
N GLN A 73 68.86 -13.68 -25.52
CA GLN A 73 69.04 -15.08 -25.04
C GLN A 73 70.32 -15.17 -24.12
N PRO A 74 70.78 -16.34 -23.56
CA PRO A 74 70.67 -17.72 -24.10
C PRO A 74 70.49 -18.92 -23.13
N THR A 75 70.17 -20.10 -23.71
CA THR A 75 70.44 -21.48 -23.23
C THR A 75 69.78 -21.97 -21.91
N THR A 76 69.51 -23.26 -21.67
CA THR A 76 69.95 -24.55 -22.30
C THR A 76 68.78 -25.50 -22.68
N VAL A 77 69.14 -26.59 -23.38
CA VAL A 77 68.39 -27.71 -24.01
C VAL A 77 69.39 -28.91 -24.06
N PRO A 78 69.09 -30.25 -24.17
CA PRO A 78 67.89 -31.04 -24.56
C PRO A 78 67.60 -32.24 -23.58
N PRO A 79 67.32 -33.52 -24.01
CA PRO A 79 66.20 -34.13 -24.76
C PRO A 79 65.29 -35.02 -23.82
N THR A 80 64.71 -36.23 -24.05
CA THR A 80 64.74 -37.29 -25.11
C THR A 80 63.59 -38.34 -24.96
N THR A 81 62.93 -38.73 -26.08
CA THR A 81 62.43 -40.11 -26.48
C THR A 81 61.55 -40.99 -25.55
N THR A 82 60.68 -41.96 -25.97
CA THR A 82 60.01 -42.42 -27.24
C THR A 82 59.02 -43.58 -26.89
N ILE A 83 58.27 -44.13 -27.88
CA ILE A 83 57.46 -45.40 -27.95
C ILE A 83 55.93 -45.16 -27.86
N VAL A 84 54.97 -45.61 -28.73
CA VAL A 84 54.83 -46.36 -30.03
C VAL A 84 53.99 -47.66 -29.96
N SER A 85 53.07 -47.86 -30.95
CA SER A 85 52.27 -49.08 -31.32
C SER A 85 51.05 -49.46 -30.43
N THR A 86 49.87 -49.97 -30.87
CA THR A 86 49.10 -50.17 -32.16
C THR A 86 47.57 -50.30 -31.77
N THR A 87 46.50 -50.71 -32.51
CA THR A 87 46.21 -51.38 -33.83
C THR A 87 44.75 -51.08 -34.30
N THR A 88 44.26 -51.72 -35.38
CA THR A 88 42.87 -51.70 -35.99
C THR A 88 42.30 -53.16 -36.09
N PRO A 89 41.07 -53.56 -36.59
CA PRO A 89 40.19 -53.07 -37.71
C PRO A 89 38.62 -53.12 -37.49
N PRO A 90 37.73 -52.92 -38.52
CA PRO A 90 36.27 -52.61 -38.35
C PRO A 90 35.18 -53.62 -38.88
N PRO A 91 34.20 -53.31 -39.78
CA PRO A 91 32.76 -53.03 -39.51
C PRO A 91 31.72 -53.97 -40.21
N PRO A 92 30.41 -53.64 -40.23
CA PRO A 92 29.65 -53.64 -41.51
C PRO A 92 28.62 -52.48 -41.71
N THR A 93 27.86 -52.50 -42.81
CA THR A 93 27.05 -51.38 -43.39
C THR A 93 25.65 -51.80 -43.90
N THR A 94 24.75 -50.86 -44.26
CA THR A 94 23.85 -50.87 -45.46
C THR A 94 22.99 -49.59 -45.63
N THR A 95 22.22 -49.47 -46.74
CA THR A 95 21.78 -48.20 -47.37
C THR A 95 20.30 -48.21 -47.86
N PRO A 96 19.65 -47.04 -48.09
CA PRO A 96 18.44 -46.93 -48.93
C PRO A 96 18.55 -45.93 -50.14
N PRO A 97 17.86 -46.19 -51.28
CA PRO A 97 17.68 -45.29 -52.45
C PRO A 97 16.18 -44.91 -52.71
N PRO A 98 15.75 -44.24 -53.83
CA PRO A 98 16.37 -43.16 -54.65
C PRO A 98 15.42 -41.97 -55.05
N THR A 99 16.02 -40.83 -55.46
CA THR A 99 15.62 -39.82 -56.49
C THR A 99 14.17 -39.30 -56.70
N THR A 100 14.03 -37.96 -56.81
CA THR A 100 13.35 -37.25 -57.94
C THR A 100 13.67 -35.74 -57.93
N THR A 101 13.55 -35.04 -59.08
CA THR A 101 13.86 -33.59 -59.24
C THR A 101 12.95 -32.95 -60.30
N PRO A 102 12.47 -31.70 -60.09
CA PRO A 102 12.75 -30.61 -61.05
C PRO A 102 12.95 -29.20 -60.40
N PRO A 103 13.37 -28.15 -61.15
CA PRO A 103 13.88 -26.88 -60.57
C PRO A 103 12.96 -25.64 -60.68
N PRO A 104 13.26 -24.54 -59.96
CA PRO A 104 12.70 -23.19 -60.17
C PRO A 104 13.59 -22.26 -61.04
N PRO A 105 13.08 -21.12 -61.55
CA PRO A 105 13.72 -20.33 -62.63
C PRO A 105 14.47 -19.04 -62.19
N THR A 106 15.12 -18.39 -63.16
CA THR A 106 15.85 -17.11 -63.04
C THR A 106 14.98 -15.86 -63.22
N THR A 107 15.27 -14.78 -62.48
CA THR A 107 14.79 -13.40 -62.74
C THR A 107 15.81 -12.32 -62.33
N THR A 108 15.62 -11.10 -62.84
CA THR A 108 16.57 -9.97 -62.93
C THR A 108 16.69 -9.10 -61.66
N PRO A 109 17.85 -8.46 -61.36
CA PRO A 109 18.01 -7.58 -60.20
C PRO A 109 17.40 -6.16 -60.37
N PRO A 110 16.93 -5.51 -59.27
CA PRO A 110 16.51 -4.11 -59.22
C PRO A 110 17.65 -3.12 -58.82
N PRO A 111 17.47 -1.78 -58.99
CA PRO A 111 18.54 -0.79 -58.86
C PRO A 111 18.76 -0.19 -57.46
N THR A 112 19.89 0.49 -57.28
CA THR A 112 20.32 1.19 -56.07
C THR A 112 19.74 2.60 -55.92
N THR A 113 19.45 3.01 -54.68
CA THR A 113 19.27 4.42 -54.26
C THR A 113 19.88 4.64 -52.86
N THR A 114 20.25 5.87 -52.53
CA THR A 114 21.15 6.21 -51.40
C THR A 114 20.43 7.06 -50.33
N PRO A 115 20.67 6.85 -49.02
CA PRO A 115 20.06 7.65 -47.96
C PRO A 115 20.78 9.00 -47.70
N PRO A 116 20.08 10.03 -47.18
CA PRO A 116 20.66 11.32 -46.80
C PRO A 116 21.30 11.32 -45.39
N PRO A 117 22.16 12.32 -45.06
CA PRO A 117 22.98 12.36 -43.83
C PRO A 117 22.29 13.02 -42.61
N PRO A 118 22.84 12.84 -41.38
CA PRO A 118 22.32 13.44 -40.15
C PRO A 118 22.71 14.93 -39.97
N PRO A 119 21.95 15.71 -39.18
CA PRO A 119 22.23 17.12 -38.89
C PRO A 119 23.36 17.31 -37.86
N THR A 120 24.10 18.41 -37.98
CA THR A 120 25.27 18.75 -37.14
C THR A 120 24.95 19.72 -36.01
N THR A 121 25.57 19.51 -34.86
CA THR A 121 25.62 20.47 -33.74
C THR A 121 26.56 21.64 -34.06
N THR A 122 26.16 22.87 -33.71
CA THR A 122 27.06 24.04 -33.72
C THR A 122 26.90 24.86 -32.44
N THR A 123 28.02 25.26 -31.86
CA THR A 123 28.11 26.15 -30.69
C THR A 123 28.59 27.53 -31.15
N PRO A 124 28.07 28.61 -30.54
CA PRO A 124 28.88 29.82 -30.37
C PRO A 124 28.88 30.33 -28.93
N THR A 125 29.90 31.12 -28.58
CA THR A 125 30.15 31.63 -27.22
C THR A 125 30.36 33.15 -27.24
N THR A 126 30.31 33.78 -26.07
CA THR A 126 30.79 35.14 -25.70
C THR A 126 29.92 36.39 -25.93
N THR A 127 29.16 36.76 -24.88
CA THR A 127 29.23 38.02 -24.07
C THR A 127 29.18 39.44 -24.74
N PRO A 128 29.09 40.59 -24.00
CA PRO A 128 27.93 41.51 -24.13
C PRO A 128 28.30 42.95 -24.60
N PRO A 129 27.35 43.91 -24.60
CA PRO A 129 27.27 44.85 -23.47
C PRO A 129 25.85 45.31 -23.09
N SER A 130 25.74 46.31 -22.20
CA SER A 130 24.51 46.80 -21.56
C SER A 130 24.01 48.16 -22.09
N SER A 131 22.73 48.48 -21.83
CA SER A 131 22.27 49.82 -21.40
C SER A 131 20.74 49.86 -21.20
N SER A 132 20.27 50.86 -20.43
CA SER A 132 18.86 51.25 -20.30
C SER A 132 18.74 52.76 -20.54
N PRO A 133 17.56 53.24 -20.95
CA PRO A 133 17.04 54.44 -20.29
C PRO A 133 15.55 54.31 -19.89
N SER A 134 14.98 55.39 -19.39
CA SER A 134 13.85 55.41 -18.45
C SER A 134 12.54 56.01 -18.99
N THR A 135 11.48 55.91 -18.16
CA THR A 135 10.35 56.87 -18.03
C THR A 135 9.44 57.16 -19.23
N SER A 136 8.14 56.81 -19.13
CA SER A 136 7.09 57.78 -18.73
C SER A 136 5.65 57.21 -18.77
N ALA A 137 4.74 57.94 -18.11
CA ALA A 137 3.27 57.83 -18.13
C ALA A 137 2.73 59.29 -18.35
N PRO A 138 1.42 59.64 -18.43
CA PRO A 138 0.23 58.90 -17.97
C PRO A 138 -1.07 59.11 -18.83
N THR A 139 -2.24 58.97 -18.18
CA THR A 139 -3.61 59.49 -18.49
C THR A 139 -4.72 58.51 -18.95
N SER A 140 -5.94 58.87 -18.56
CA SER A 140 -7.28 58.29 -18.86
C SER A 140 -8.13 59.42 -19.51
N PRO A 141 -9.47 59.37 -19.80
CA PRO A 141 -10.56 58.76 -18.98
C PRO A 141 -11.88 58.29 -19.71
N THR A 142 -12.89 57.94 -18.89
CA THR A 142 -14.37 58.05 -19.09
C THR A 142 -15.16 57.11 -20.02
N SER A 143 -16.43 56.90 -19.63
CA SER A 143 -17.51 56.16 -20.30
C SER A 143 -18.64 57.10 -20.78
N PRO A 144 -19.65 56.62 -21.54
CA PRO A 144 -21.03 56.61 -20.99
C PRO A 144 -21.94 55.44 -21.47
N SER A 145 -23.23 55.52 -21.14
CA SER A 145 -24.38 54.62 -21.46
C SER A 145 -25.63 55.53 -21.79
N PRO A 146 -26.91 55.11 -21.98
CA PRO A 146 -27.57 53.77 -22.01
C PRO A 146 -28.74 53.55 -23.05
N ALA A 147 -29.43 52.40 -22.95
CA ALA A 147 -30.91 52.16 -23.07
C ALA A 147 -31.70 51.94 -24.41
N SER A 148 -32.27 50.71 -24.54
CA SER A 148 -33.70 50.37 -24.90
C SER A 148 -34.25 50.65 -26.33
N PRO A 149 -35.47 50.16 -26.77
CA PRO A 149 -36.54 49.41 -26.08
C PRO A 149 -37.04 48.10 -26.79
N SER A 150 -38.36 47.82 -26.81
CA SER A 150 -38.97 46.46 -26.85
C SER A 150 -40.21 46.28 -27.76
N SER A 151 -40.74 45.04 -27.81
CA SER A 151 -42.10 44.68 -28.27
C SER A 151 -42.66 43.47 -27.47
N THR A 152 -43.94 43.10 -27.60
CA THR A 152 -44.60 42.01 -26.82
C THR A 152 -45.93 41.54 -27.42
N THR A 153 -46.28 40.24 -27.33
CA THR A 153 -47.66 39.69 -27.46
C THR A 153 -47.80 38.46 -26.53
N THR A 154 -48.57 38.45 -25.42
CA THR A 154 -50.01 38.08 -25.21
C THR A 154 -50.48 36.74 -25.83
N SER A 155 -51.36 35.90 -25.22
CA SER A 155 -52.23 36.04 -24.01
C SER A 155 -52.57 34.65 -23.37
N VAL A 156 -52.59 34.43 -22.04
CA VAL A 156 -53.72 34.56 -21.05
C VAL A 156 -54.81 33.46 -21.20
N LYS A 157 -55.25 32.67 -20.16
CA LYS A 157 -56.11 33.08 -19.02
C LYS A 157 -56.35 31.97 -17.93
N LYS A 158 -56.15 32.28 -16.62
CA LYS A 158 -56.96 31.97 -15.39
C LYS A 158 -57.45 30.51 -15.09
N ARG A 159 -57.72 30.01 -13.87
CA ARG A 159 -57.74 30.38 -12.40
C ARG A 159 -57.98 29.05 -11.59
N SER A 160 -57.93 28.85 -10.26
CA SER A 160 -57.23 29.44 -9.08
C SER A 160 -57.73 28.82 -7.74
N ILE A 161 -57.06 29.14 -6.61
CA ILE A 161 -57.56 29.29 -5.20
C ILE A 161 -57.49 28.10 -4.20
N SER A 162 -56.78 28.36 -3.06
CA SER A 162 -56.94 27.80 -1.69
C SER A 162 -56.62 26.30 -1.41
N ARG A 163 -56.17 25.87 -0.19
CA ARG A 163 -55.83 26.55 1.09
C ARG A 163 -54.90 25.69 1.98
N THR A 164 -54.13 26.35 2.86
CA THR A 164 -53.53 25.83 4.13
C THR A 164 -52.36 24.83 4.05
N ALA A 165 -51.49 24.88 5.06
CA ALA A 165 -50.40 23.95 5.35
C ALA A 165 -50.23 23.82 6.87
N LEU A 166 -49.56 22.76 7.35
CA LEU A 166 -48.83 22.76 8.63
C LEU A 166 -47.84 21.57 8.73
N THR A 167 -46.65 21.82 9.30
CA THR A 167 -45.75 20.90 10.06
C THR A 167 -45.36 19.51 9.49
N SER A 168 -44.13 19.02 9.63
CA SER A 168 -42.88 19.62 10.16
C SER A 168 -41.66 18.76 9.80
N ARG A 169 -40.49 19.38 9.61
CA ARG A 169 -39.20 18.72 9.32
C ARG A 169 -38.04 19.56 9.91
N PRO A 170 -37.13 18.99 10.70
CA PRO A 170 -35.80 19.55 10.92
C PRO A 170 -34.86 19.19 9.75
N ALA A 171 -33.97 20.09 9.38
CA ALA A 171 -32.97 19.84 8.34
C ALA A 171 -31.56 20.15 8.85
N THR A 172 -30.60 19.30 8.52
CA THR A 172 -29.17 19.60 8.65
C THR A 172 -28.76 20.58 7.56
N SER A 173 -28.09 21.68 7.92
CA SER A 173 -27.61 22.69 6.97
C SER A 173 -26.09 22.65 6.84
N ALA A 174 -25.59 22.24 5.68
CA ALA A 174 -24.20 22.50 5.31
C ALA A 174 -23.95 24.02 5.15
N ARG A 175 -22.73 24.48 5.46
CA ARG A 175 -22.27 25.84 5.13
C ARG A 175 -20.90 25.79 4.48
N THR A 176 -20.87 25.94 3.16
CA THR A 176 -19.70 26.45 2.44
C THR A 176 -19.47 27.92 2.80
N HIS A 177 -18.23 28.32 3.05
CA HIS A 177 -17.84 29.73 3.04
C HIS A 177 -16.46 29.94 2.41
N VAL A 178 -16.30 31.12 1.81
CA VAL A 178 -15.27 31.40 0.80
C VAL A 178 -14.08 32.16 1.40
N ARG A 179 -12.89 31.74 0.96
CA ARG A 179 -11.57 32.35 1.16
C ARG A 179 -11.57 33.89 1.02
N LYS A 180 -11.00 34.61 1.98
CA LYS A 180 -10.55 36.01 1.82
C LYS A 180 -9.15 36.20 2.38
N HIS A 181 -8.23 36.68 1.54
CA HIS A 181 -6.88 37.06 1.93
C HIS A 181 -6.86 38.44 2.60
N ARG A 182 -5.93 38.62 3.54
CA ARG A 182 -5.30 39.91 3.84
C ARG A 182 -3.82 39.67 4.18
N GLN A 183 -2.94 40.34 3.46
CA GLN A 183 -1.52 40.45 3.84
C GLN A 183 -1.37 41.54 4.90
N ALA A 184 -0.34 41.39 5.75
CA ALA A 184 0.21 42.49 6.54
C ALA A 184 1.74 42.31 6.57
N ASN A 185 2.47 43.33 6.09
CA ASN A 185 3.92 43.34 6.15
C ASN A 185 4.36 43.92 7.52
N LEU A 186 5.43 43.39 8.09
CA LEU A 186 6.27 44.10 9.07
C LEU A 186 7.75 43.79 8.80
N ALA A 187 8.62 44.74 9.13
CA ALA A 187 9.94 44.85 8.50
C ALA A 187 11.10 44.35 9.39
N VAL A 188 12.20 44.00 8.73
CA VAL A 188 13.48 43.60 9.36
C VAL A 188 14.25 44.85 9.81
N GLY A 189 14.89 44.78 10.99
CA GLY A 189 15.86 45.76 11.47
C GLY A 189 16.98 45.06 12.26
N PRO A 190 18.24 45.03 11.77
CA PRO A 190 19.33 44.29 12.42
C PRO A 190 20.25 45.20 13.27
N THR A 191 20.74 44.67 14.40
CA THR A 191 21.86 45.27 15.16
C THR A 191 22.83 44.19 15.63
N ASN A 192 24.03 44.20 15.06
CA ASN A 192 25.20 43.45 15.53
C ASN A 192 26.00 44.35 16.49
N PRO A 193 26.78 43.82 17.45
CA PRO A 193 28.22 44.00 17.28
C PRO A 193 29.11 42.80 17.71
N SER A 194 30.22 42.68 16.99
CA SER A 194 31.35 41.78 17.22
C SER A 194 32.20 42.11 18.46
N TRP A 195 32.90 41.11 19.04
CA TRP A 195 34.28 41.28 19.55
C TRP A 195 35.13 39.98 19.55
N ASN A 196 36.37 40.13 19.09
CA ASN A 196 37.58 39.29 19.08
C ASN A 196 37.64 37.86 19.66
N THR A 197 37.94 36.92 18.75
CA THR A 197 39.11 36.00 18.74
C THR A 197 39.90 35.71 20.03
N ILE A 198 39.92 34.43 20.43
CA ILE A 198 41.10 33.73 20.98
C ILE A 198 41.19 32.35 20.27
N GLN A 199 42.39 31.87 19.93
CA GLN A 199 42.59 30.50 19.44
C GLN A 199 43.00 29.56 20.58
N GLN A 200 42.37 28.38 20.65
CA GLN A 200 42.93 27.18 21.26
C GLN A 200 42.61 25.96 20.40
N THR A 201 43.58 25.07 20.23
CA THR A 201 43.48 23.83 19.44
C THR A 201 43.42 22.62 20.37
N VAL A 202 42.30 21.90 20.39
CA VAL A 202 42.17 20.58 21.05
C VAL A 202 41.32 19.66 20.15
N SER A 203 41.67 18.38 20.09
CA SER A 203 40.94 17.35 19.34
C SER A 203 39.59 16.99 19.99
N PRO A 204 38.63 16.43 19.23
CA PRO A 204 37.33 16.06 19.77
C PRO A 204 37.36 14.69 20.48
N GLU A 205 36.98 14.68 21.75
CA GLU A 205 36.42 13.49 22.41
C GLU A 205 34.89 13.62 22.47
N ILE A 206 34.17 12.50 22.33
CA ILE A 206 32.70 12.46 22.28
C ILE A 206 32.17 11.95 23.63
N PRO A 207 31.50 12.79 24.43
CA PRO A 207 30.86 12.33 25.67
C PRO A 207 29.51 11.67 25.37
N TYR A 208 29.36 10.44 25.85
CA TYR A 208 28.13 9.64 25.77
C TYR A 208 27.24 9.94 26.98
N PHE A 209 25.99 10.37 26.76
CA PHE A 209 25.06 10.71 27.84
C PHE A 209 24.09 9.57 28.15
N ALA A 210 24.16 9.07 29.38
CA ALA A 210 23.19 8.15 29.99
C ALA A 210 23.02 8.52 31.47
N ASP A 211 22.18 9.53 31.73
CA ASP A 211 21.97 10.03 33.10
C ASP A 211 21.12 9.08 33.94
N SER A 212 21.66 8.69 35.08
CA SER A 212 20.96 7.92 36.12
C SER A 212 20.33 8.85 37.16
N PHE A 213 19.11 8.53 37.58
CA PHE A 213 18.43 9.30 38.63
C PHE A 213 18.87 8.84 40.03
N ASN A 214 19.08 9.82 40.91
CA ASN A 214 19.65 9.62 42.24
C ASN A 214 18.56 9.31 43.29
N ALA A 215 18.80 8.31 44.15
CA ALA A 215 17.93 7.97 45.28
C ALA A 215 18.78 7.56 46.48
N THR A 216 18.45 8.06 47.67
CA THR A 216 19.37 8.10 48.82
C THR A 216 19.26 6.91 49.79
N THR A 217 20.45 6.40 50.17
CA THR A 217 20.81 5.80 51.49
C THR A 217 20.01 4.61 52.04
N THR A 218 20.68 3.46 52.15
CA THR A 218 21.05 2.85 53.47
C THR A 218 22.26 1.92 53.33
N GLU A 219 22.80 1.48 54.47
CA GLU A 219 24.19 1.04 54.73
C GLU A 219 24.70 -0.29 54.11
N TYR A 220 26.02 -0.48 54.23
CA TYR A 220 26.87 -1.65 53.89
C TYR A 220 26.67 -2.85 54.86
N PRO A 221 27.27 -4.08 54.68
CA PRO A 221 28.55 -4.33 54.00
C PRO A 221 28.72 -5.57 53.09
N ASP A 222 29.89 -5.56 52.44
CA ASP A 222 30.63 -6.56 51.65
C ASP A 222 30.35 -8.07 51.87
N THR A 223 30.38 -8.87 50.78
CA THR A 223 31.54 -9.77 50.44
C THR A 223 31.30 -10.71 49.23
N LEU A 224 32.41 -11.26 48.70
CA LEU A 224 32.56 -12.56 47.99
C LEU A 224 32.01 -12.78 46.55
N THR A 225 32.93 -12.59 45.59
CA THR A 225 33.35 -13.58 44.56
C THR A 225 32.34 -14.49 43.83
N SER A 226 32.25 -14.27 42.50
CA SER A 226 32.36 -15.28 41.43
C SER A 226 32.27 -16.78 41.79
N THR A 227 31.22 -17.47 41.33
CA THR A 227 31.38 -18.76 40.62
C THR A 227 30.15 -19.10 39.77
N VAL A 228 30.36 -19.82 38.67
CA VAL A 228 29.29 -20.40 37.81
C VAL A 228 29.23 -21.91 38.06
N PRO A 229 28.01 -22.48 38.21
CA PRO A 229 27.78 -23.87 37.86
C PRO A 229 26.54 -24.05 36.95
N SER A 230 26.70 -24.80 35.86
CA SER A 230 25.58 -25.39 35.10
C SER A 230 24.99 -26.57 35.88
N PHE A 231 23.70 -26.88 35.72
CA PHE A 231 23.18 -28.25 35.93
C PHE A 231 21.95 -28.57 35.05
N THR A 232 21.52 -29.84 35.09
CA THR A 232 20.85 -30.57 34.01
C THR A 232 19.34 -30.80 34.26
N GLU A 233 18.65 -31.29 33.23
CA GLU A 233 17.23 -31.69 33.21
C GLU A 233 16.82 -32.71 34.27
N ILE A 234 15.57 -32.60 34.77
CA ILE A 234 14.70 -33.71 35.18
C ILE A 234 13.26 -33.39 34.72
N ALA A 235 12.49 -34.38 34.27
CA ALA A 235 11.13 -34.22 33.74
C ALA A 235 10.06 -35.11 34.42
N ASN A 236 8.79 -34.84 34.10
CA ASN A 236 7.50 -35.54 34.42
C ASN A 236 6.68 -34.91 35.57
N SER A 237 5.40 -34.55 35.42
CA SER A 237 4.30 -35.46 35.05
C SER A 237 2.92 -34.76 34.92
N THR A 238 2.00 -35.40 34.16
CA THR A 238 0.51 -35.37 34.23
C THR A 238 -0.29 -34.05 34.30
N SER A 239 -1.16 -33.86 33.28
CA SER A 239 -2.39 -33.02 33.28
C SER A 239 -3.57 -33.79 33.95
N PRO A 240 -4.75 -33.20 34.30
CA PRO A 240 -5.66 -32.58 33.32
C PRO A 240 -6.54 -31.38 33.77
N ASN A 241 -7.34 -30.88 32.81
CA ASN A 241 -8.55 -30.02 32.89
C ASN A 241 -8.40 -28.49 32.80
N GLU A 242 -9.51 -27.86 32.39
CA GLU A 242 -9.57 -26.60 31.65
C GLU A 242 -9.98 -25.39 32.50
N ASN A 243 -9.51 -24.19 32.11
CA ASN A 243 -10.36 -23.01 31.90
C ASN A 243 -9.57 -21.90 31.19
N GLU A 244 -10.27 -21.01 30.48
CA GLU A 244 -9.66 -19.90 29.73
C GLU A 244 -9.07 -18.83 30.66
N THR A 245 -7.88 -18.31 30.35
CA THR A 245 -7.41 -17.01 30.85
C THR A 245 -6.30 -16.45 29.94
N LEU A 246 -6.18 -15.13 29.84
CA LEU A 246 -5.15 -14.47 29.02
C LEU A 246 -3.74 -14.86 29.48
N THR A 247 -2.97 -15.50 28.61
CA THR A 247 -1.54 -15.73 28.81
C THR A 247 -0.73 -14.55 28.30
N THR A 248 -0.01 -13.89 29.20
CA THR A 248 1.10 -12.99 28.84
C THR A 248 2.20 -13.78 28.14
N SER A 249 2.57 -13.40 26.93
CA SER A 249 3.63 -14.06 26.16
C SER A 249 5.01 -13.88 26.80
N THR A 250 5.40 -14.79 27.69
CA THR A 250 6.80 -14.94 28.12
C THR A 250 7.66 -15.29 26.91
N VAL A 251 8.60 -14.41 26.57
CA VAL A 251 9.51 -14.58 25.44
C VAL A 251 10.48 -15.74 25.72
N SER A 252 10.14 -16.92 25.21
CA SER A 252 11.06 -18.06 25.16
C SER A 252 12.14 -17.79 24.12
N THR A 253 13.35 -17.41 24.58
CA THR A 253 14.51 -17.18 23.72
C THR A 253 15.08 -18.50 23.17
N THR A 254 14.36 -19.14 22.27
CA THR A 254 14.83 -20.31 21.54
C THR A 254 15.81 -19.86 20.45
N THR A 255 17.11 -19.95 20.73
CA THR A 255 18.17 -19.60 19.77
C THR A 255 18.25 -20.63 18.63
N ILE A 256 17.31 -20.54 17.69
CA ILE A 256 17.35 -21.30 16.44
C ILE A 256 18.46 -20.70 15.57
N LYS A 257 19.66 -21.28 15.67
CA LYS A 257 20.64 -21.16 14.58
C LYS A 257 19.99 -21.73 13.31
N PRO A 258 20.03 -21.04 12.15
CA PRO A 258 19.55 -21.63 10.91
C PRO A 258 20.34 -22.91 10.62
N LYS A 259 19.66 -24.04 10.61
CA LYS A 259 20.26 -25.28 10.10
C LYS A 259 20.34 -25.16 8.59
N ASN A 260 21.55 -25.22 8.04
CA ASN A 260 21.76 -25.55 6.64
C ASN A 260 21.40 -27.03 6.38
N SER A 261 20.11 -27.33 6.46
CA SER A 261 19.51 -28.59 6.07
C SER A 261 18.49 -28.30 4.97
N LYS A 262 18.92 -28.50 3.72
CA LYS A 262 18.07 -28.39 2.52
C LYS A 262 17.03 -29.54 2.50
N ALA A 263 16.03 -29.44 3.38
CA ALA A 263 14.70 -29.91 3.04
C ALA A 263 14.29 -29.17 1.75
N SER A 264 13.60 -29.86 0.83
CA SER A 264 13.27 -29.28 -0.47
C SER A 264 12.35 -28.08 -0.29
N GLN A 265 12.84 -26.88 -0.61
CA GLN A 265 12.06 -25.63 -0.63
C GLN A 265 10.88 -25.82 -1.60
N ILE A 266 9.64 -25.62 -1.13
CA ILE A 266 8.44 -25.95 -1.93
C ILE A 266 7.89 -24.66 -2.53
N CYS A 267 8.28 -24.36 -3.77
CA CYS A 267 8.07 -23.05 -4.38
C CYS A 267 6.70 -22.88 -5.05
N TYR A 268 5.91 -21.93 -4.55
CA TYR A 268 4.60 -21.54 -5.09
C TYR A 268 4.67 -20.23 -5.90
N GLY A 269 3.69 -19.99 -6.76
CA GLY A 269 3.52 -18.74 -7.49
C GLY A 269 4.51 -18.54 -8.65
N GLY A 270 4.94 -17.30 -8.88
CA GLY A 270 5.87 -16.90 -9.94
C GLY A 270 5.23 -16.70 -11.33
N VAL A 271 5.64 -15.62 -12.03
CA VAL A 271 5.11 -15.22 -13.36
C VAL A 271 5.22 -16.31 -14.43
N SER A 272 6.29 -17.10 -14.43
CA SER A 272 6.52 -18.21 -15.38
C SER A 272 5.47 -19.31 -15.25
N ARG A 273 4.98 -19.56 -14.03
CA ARG A 273 3.97 -20.57 -13.72
C ARG A 273 2.55 -20.08 -14.06
N HIS A 274 2.28 -18.79 -13.85
CA HIS A 274 1.09 -18.11 -14.39
C HIS A 274 1.00 -18.26 -15.91
N LEU A 275 2.09 -17.96 -16.63
CA LEU A 275 2.11 -18.01 -18.10
C LEU A 275 1.78 -19.41 -18.63
N SER A 276 2.39 -20.46 -18.07
CA SER A 276 2.03 -21.84 -18.41
C SER A 276 0.55 -22.14 -18.16
N LYS A 277 0.04 -21.84 -16.97
CA LYS A 277 -1.33 -22.25 -16.60
C LYS A 277 -2.41 -21.44 -17.30
N ALA A 278 -2.19 -20.15 -17.53
CA ALA A 278 -3.03 -19.32 -18.38
C ALA A 278 -3.03 -19.81 -19.83
N SER A 279 -1.85 -20.20 -20.37
CA SER A 279 -1.72 -20.74 -21.73
C SER A 279 -2.38 -22.12 -21.90
N GLU A 280 -2.33 -22.98 -20.88
CA GLU A 280 -3.04 -24.26 -20.82
C GLU A 280 -4.56 -24.04 -20.84
N LEU A 281 -5.07 -23.22 -19.90
CA LEU A 281 -6.50 -22.93 -19.76
C LEU A 281 -7.07 -22.22 -20.99
N LYS A 282 -6.28 -21.36 -21.64
CA LYS A 282 -6.66 -20.73 -22.91
C LYS A 282 -6.87 -21.76 -24.01
N LYS A 283 -5.87 -22.63 -24.26
CA LYS A 283 -5.95 -23.70 -25.27
C LYS A 283 -7.11 -24.66 -25.01
N ASP A 284 -7.31 -25.06 -23.75
CA ASP A 284 -8.44 -25.90 -23.34
C ASP A 284 -9.79 -25.23 -23.63
N SER A 285 -9.93 -23.95 -23.28
CA SER A 285 -11.15 -23.16 -23.52
C SER A 285 -11.45 -22.99 -25.01
N GLU A 286 -10.45 -22.55 -25.78
CA GLU A 286 -10.56 -22.33 -27.23
C GLU A 286 -10.87 -23.64 -27.97
N SER A 287 -10.26 -24.76 -27.58
CA SER A 287 -10.55 -26.10 -28.15
C SER A 287 -11.99 -26.57 -27.93
N LYS A 288 -12.67 -26.01 -26.91
CA LYS A 288 -14.07 -26.30 -26.55
C LYS A 288 -15.04 -25.22 -27.03
N GLY A 289 -14.59 -24.28 -27.88
CA GLY A 289 -15.41 -23.17 -28.40
C GLY A 289 -15.80 -22.12 -27.36
N LYS A 290 -15.19 -22.13 -26.18
CA LYS A 290 -15.44 -21.18 -25.09
C LYS A 290 -14.71 -19.87 -25.35
N VAL A 291 -15.26 -18.77 -24.85
CA VAL A 291 -14.56 -17.47 -24.84
C VAL A 291 -13.60 -17.44 -23.67
N PHE A 292 -12.35 -17.05 -23.89
CA PHE A 292 -11.34 -16.92 -22.83
C PHE A 292 -10.90 -15.45 -22.68
N LEU A 293 -10.84 -14.97 -21.43
CA LEU A 293 -10.24 -13.69 -21.07
C LEU A 293 -9.23 -13.89 -19.93
N HIS A 294 -8.06 -13.26 -20.05
CA HIS A 294 -7.07 -13.14 -18.98
C HIS A 294 -6.99 -11.67 -18.54
N LEU A 295 -7.27 -11.40 -17.27
CA LEU A 295 -7.35 -10.05 -16.71
C LEU A 295 -6.43 -9.91 -15.49
N ASN A 296 -5.87 -8.72 -15.27
CA ASN A 296 -5.13 -8.40 -14.05
C ASN A 296 -5.77 -7.19 -13.36
N ALA A 297 -5.98 -7.27 -12.05
CA ALA A 297 -6.75 -6.25 -11.32
C ALA A 297 -5.90 -5.05 -10.84
N GLY A 298 -4.61 -4.99 -11.20
CA GLY A 298 -3.65 -3.98 -10.74
C GLY A 298 -2.79 -4.46 -9.58
N GLY A 299 -1.95 -3.57 -9.04
CA GLY A 299 -0.96 -3.95 -8.01
C GLY A 299 0.24 -4.67 -8.60
N MET A 300 0.70 -4.21 -9.77
CA MET A 300 1.76 -4.86 -10.55
C MET A 300 3.13 -4.21 -10.40
N LEU A 301 3.20 -3.00 -9.84
CA LEU A 301 4.40 -2.46 -9.21
C LEU A 301 4.35 -2.62 -7.68
N GLY A 302 5.42 -2.23 -7.01
CA GLY A 302 5.61 -2.46 -5.59
C GLY A 302 5.98 -3.91 -5.28
N GLY A 303 6.37 -4.15 -4.04
CA GLY A 303 6.62 -5.50 -3.50
C GLY A 303 8.00 -6.10 -3.80
N TYR A 304 8.77 -6.32 -2.74
CA TYR A 304 10.05 -7.03 -2.71
C TYR A 304 11.21 -6.37 -3.48
N ILE A 305 12.44 -6.87 -3.27
CA ILE A 305 13.70 -6.26 -3.72
C ILE A 305 13.86 -6.12 -5.25
N TRP A 306 12.97 -6.73 -6.03
CA TRP A 306 12.93 -6.63 -7.49
C TRP A 306 12.79 -5.19 -7.97
N TYR A 307 11.81 -4.45 -7.46
CA TYR A 307 11.50 -3.10 -7.97
C TYR A 307 12.57 -2.07 -7.58
N PRO A 308 13.07 -2.00 -6.33
CA PRO A 308 14.14 -1.07 -5.97
C PRO A 308 15.45 -1.27 -6.75
N ILE A 309 15.71 -2.48 -7.28
CA ILE A 309 16.94 -2.81 -8.01
C ILE A 309 16.77 -2.71 -9.54
N LEU A 310 15.63 -3.13 -10.10
CA LEU A 310 15.41 -3.24 -11.56
C LEU A 310 14.27 -2.34 -12.10
N GLY A 311 13.57 -1.62 -11.22
CA GLY A 311 12.41 -0.79 -11.54
C GLY A 311 11.27 -1.59 -12.18
N ALA A 312 10.44 -0.91 -12.97
CA ALA A 312 9.30 -1.51 -13.67
C ALA A 312 9.67 -2.45 -14.84
N GLY A 313 10.96 -2.64 -15.15
CA GLY A 313 11.43 -3.38 -16.33
C GLY A 313 10.93 -4.84 -16.40
N PRO A 314 11.17 -5.67 -15.37
CA PRO A 314 10.62 -7.02 -15.29
C PRO A 314 9.09 -7.07 -15.39
N ALA A 315 8.41 -6.05 -14.86
CA ALA A 315 6.96 -5.97 -14.84
C ALA A 315 6.34 -5.74 -16.21
N VAL A 316 6.87 -4.78 -16.97
CA VAL A 316 6.42 -4.54 -18.35
C VAL A 316 6.61 -5.79 -19.21
N GLU A 317 7.76 -6.46 -19.10
CA GLU A 317 8.06 -7.64 -19.91
C GLU A 317 7.19 -8.85 -19.54
N SER A 318 6.94 -9.08 -18.24
CA SER A 318 6.11 -10.22 -17.82
C SER A 318 4.63 -10.00 -18.15
N ILE A 319 4.09 -8.79 -17.97
CA ILE A 319 2.70 -8.46 -18.36
C ILE A 319 2.51 -8.65 -19.87
N LYS A 320 3.50 -8.20 -20.67
CA LYS A 320 3.55 -8.39 -22.12
C LYS A 320 3.60 -9.87 -22.52
N MET A 321 4.36 -10.71 -21.82
CA MET A 321 4.44 -12.16 -22.08
C MET A 321 3.18 -12.91 -21.62
N LEU A 322 2.56 -12.50 -20.51
CA LEU A 322 1.30 -13.05 -19.99
C LEU A 322 0.10 -12.73 -20.90
N GLY A 323 0.18 -11.67 -21.71
CA GLY A 323 -0.78 -11.40 -22.77
C GLY A 323 -2.18 -11.01 -22.27
N TYR A 324 -2.24 -10.29 -21.15
CA TYR A 324 -3.48 -9.80 -20.55
C TYR A 324 -4.35 -9.03 -21.55
N ASN A 325 -5.66 -9.33 -21.55
CA ASN A 325 -6.65 -8.60 -22.34
C ASN A 325 -6.85 -7.17 -21.82
N ALA A 326 -6.77 -7.00 -20.49
CA ALA A 326 -6.78 -5.72 -19.81
C ALA A 326 -6.04 -5.82 -18.47
N VAL A 327 -5.43 -4.72 -18.05
CA VAL A 327 -4.79 -4.52 -16.75
C VAL A 327 -5.47 -3.30 -16.09
N ALA A 328 -5.93 -3.41 -14.84
CA ALA A 328 -6.37 -2.24 -14.09
C ALA A 328 -5.22 -1.63 -13.26
N LEU A 329 -5.46 -0.48 -12.64
CA LEU A 329 -4.52 0.14 -11.70
C LEU A 329 -4.95 -0.12 -10.24
N GLY A 330 -3.97 -0.40 -9.39
CA GLY A 330 -4.07 -0.39 -7.93
C GLY A 330 -3.13 0.65 -7.32
N TYR A 331 -3.28 0.92 -6.02
CA TYR A 331 -2.49 1.95 -5.34
C TYR A 331 -0.98 1.69 -5.45
N ARG A 332 -0.52 0.42 -5.43
CA ARG A 332 0.90 0.08 -5.58
C ARG A 332 1.55 0.56 -6.86
N ASP A 333 0.76 0.71 -7.93
CA ASP A 333 1.23 1.23 -9.21
C ASP A 333 1.64 2.73 -9.11
N PHE A 334 1.44 3.34 -7.93
CA PHE A 334 1.84 4.70 -7.53
C PHE A 334 2.74 4.76 -6.27
N GLU A 335 3.17 3.62 -5.68
CA GLU A 335 3.96 3.61 -4.43
C GLU A 335 5.23 4.48 -4.54
N GLU A 336 5.93 4.47 -5.68
CA GLU A 336 7.10 5.32 -5.95
C GLU A 336 6.80 6.62 -6.75
N GLY A 337 5.55 7.06 -6.77
CA GLY A 337 5.16 8.37 -7.29
C GLY A 337 4.80 8.42 -8.78
N VAL A 338 3.91 9.37 -9.11
CA VAL A 338 3.42 9.66 -10.46
C VAL A 338 4.50 9.66 -11.58
N PRO A 339 5.73 10.18 -11.39
CA PRO A 339 6.75 10.13 -12.43
C PRO A 339 7.11 8.71 -12.88
N LEU A 340 7.28 7.75 -11.95
CA LEU A 340 7.61 6.37 -12.31
C LEU A 340 6.38 5.60 -12.81
N THR A 341 5.18 5.89 -12.29
CA THR A 341 3.92 5.38 -12.86
C THR A 341 3.77 5.80 -14.33
N VAL A 342 4.13 7.04 -14.66
CA VAL A 342 4.10 7.57 -16.04
C VAL A 342 5.07 6.81 -16.95
N GLU A 343 6.25 6.40 -16.47
CA GLU A 343 7.20 5.60 -17.25
C GLU A 343 6.72 4.17 -17.45
N TYR A 344 6.21 3.53 -16.39
CA TYR A 344 5.55 2.21 -16.46
C TYR A 344 4.39 2.19 -17.45
N LEU A 345 3.48 3.17 -17.36
CA LEU A 345 2.33 3.27 -18.26
C LEU A 345 2.74 3.51 -19.73
N LYS A 346 3.77 4.33 -19.98
CA LYS A 346 4.35 4.48 -21.34
C LYS A 346 4.90 3.16 -21.86
N ALA A 347 5.61 2.41 -21.02
CA ALA A 347 6.22 1.13 -21.39
C ALA A 347 5.15 0.05 -21.67
N LEU A 348 4.09 -0.04 -20.85
CA LEU A 348 2.92 -0.88 -21.12
C LEU A 348 2.20 -0.51 -22.43
N LYS A 349 1.98 0.79 -22.65
CA LYS A 349 1.35 1.30 -23.88
C LYS A 349 2.18 0.97 -25.12
N ASN A 350 3.50 1.08 -25.04
CA ASN A 350 4.43 0.67 -26.10
C ASN A 350 4.44 -0.86 -26.33
N ALA A 351 4.14 -1.65 -25.30
CA ALA A 351 3.93 -3.10 -25.39
C ALA A 351 2.51 -3.48 -25.88
N ASN A 352 1.67 -2.51 -26.29
CA ASN A 352 0.26 -2.67 -26.68
C ASN A 352 -0.68 -3.18 -25.57
N VAL A 353 -0.27 -3.12 -24.30
CA VAL A 353 -1.11 -3.49 -23.16
C VAL A 353 -2.16 -2.38 -22.93
N THR A 354 -3.43 -2.74 -22.77
CA THR A 354 -4.49 -1.78 -22.43
C THR A 354 -4.66 -1.69 -20.92
N VAL A 355 -4.30 -0.52 -20.37
CA VAL A 355 -4.52 -0.18 -18.95
C VAL A 355 -5.85 0.54 -18.77
N LEU A 356 -6.63 0.16 -17.75
CA LEU A 356 -7.97 0.66 -17.47
C LEU A 356 -8.09 1.32 -16.09
N CYS A 357 -8.67 2.51 -16.03
CA CYS A 357 -9.18 3.15 -14.82
C CYS A 357 -10.21 4.24 -15.18
N ALA A 358 -11.46 4.14 -14.69
CA ALA A 358 -12.56 5.04 -15.04
C ALA A 358 -12.74 6.23 -14.09
N ASN A 359 -12.40 6.05 -12.82
CA ASN A 359 -12.63 7.01 -11.73
C ASN A 359 -11.44 7.93 -11.42
N MET A 360 -10.35 7.82 -12.18
CA MET A 360 -9.14 8.63 -12.01
C MET A 360 -9.18 9.91 -12.88
N ASP A 361 -9.21 11.08 -12.24
CA ASP A 361 -9.06 12.38 -12.90
C ASP A 361 -7.59 12.85 -12.79
N VAL A 362 -6.95 13.02 -13.96
CA VAL A 362 -5.55 13.43 -14.12
C VAL A 362 -5.41 14.84 -14.68
N THR A 363 -6.44 15.71 -14.57
CA THR A 363 -6.39 17.10 -15.05
C THR A 363 -5.25 17.92 -14.41
N ASN A 364 -4.87 17.61 -13.18
CA ASN A 364 -3.72 18.23 -12.49
C ASN A 364 -2.38 17.50 -12.74
N GLU A 365 -2.40 16.29 -13.31
CA GLU A 365 -1.22 15.48 -13.66
C GLU A 365 -1.20 15.15 -15.17
N PRO A 366 -1.03 16.17 -16.04
CA PRO A 366 -1.19 16.04 -17.49
C PRO A 366 -0.15 15.11 -18.16
N THR A 367 0.88 14.69 -17.43
CA THR A 367 1.88 13.68 -17.84
C THR A 367 1.28 12.28 -17.97
N MET A 368 0.20 11.97 -17.25
CA MET A 368 -0.54 10.71 -17.33
C MET A 368 -1.57 10.66 -18.47
N LYS A 369 -1.84 11.81 -19.12
CA LYS A 369 -2.92 11.94 -20.10
C LYS A 369 -2.73 10.97 -21.27
N ASP A 370 -3.83 10.36 -21.69
CA ASP A 370 -3.91 9.43 -22.82
C ASP A 370 -3.05 8.15 -22.66
N LEU A 371 -2.54 7.84 -21.44
CA LEU A 371 -1.77 6.62 -21.17
C LEU A 371 -2.65 5.41 -20.77
N PHE A 372 -3.86 5.66 -20.25
CA PHE A 372 -4.86 4.66 -19.85
C PHE A 372 -6.22 4.98 -20.49
N LYS A 373 -7.21 4.10 -20.32
CA LYS A 373 -8.60 4.31 -20.76
C LYS A 373 -9.57 4.12 -19.59
N LYS A 374 -10.80 4.64 -19.69
CA LYS A 374 -11.86 4.31 -18.73
C LYS A 374 -12.37 2.88 -18.89
N SER A 375 -12.61 2.49 -20.15
CA SER A 375 -13.10 1.17 -20.52
C SER A 375 -12.51 0.69 -21.85
N MET A 376 -12.88 -0.54 -22.22
CA MET A 376 -12.75 -1.08 -23.58
C MET A 376 -13.92 -2.01 -23.91
N VAL A 377 -14.20 -2.16 -25.21
CA VAL A 377 -15.05 -3.25 -25.73
C VAL A 377 -14.16 -4.29 -26.41
N ILE A 378 -14.28 -5.54 -25.99
CA ILE A 378 -13.69 -6.70 -26.66
C ILE A 378 -14.78 -7.38 -27.48
N ASN A 379 -14.46 -7.73 -28.74
CA ASN A 379 -15.35 -8.46 -29.63
C ASN A 379 -14.74 -9.82 -29.97
N ILE A 380 -15.32 -10.91 -29.46
CA ILE A 380 -14.90 -12.29 -29.73
C ILE A 380 -16.07 -13.03 -30.37
N SER A 381 -15.92 -13.47 -31.62
CA SER A 381 -16.97 -14.19 -32.37
C SER A 381 -18.32 -13.45 -32.43
N GLY A 382 -18.30 -12.12 -32.52
CA GLY A 382 -19.50 -11.26 -32.51
C GLY A 382 -20.00 -10.86 -31.12
N ARG A 383 -19.46 -11.47 -30.06
CA ARG A 383 -19.83 -11.24 -28.66
C ARG A 383 -19.09 -10.01 -28.12
N LYS A 384 -19.83 -8.95 -27.79
CA LYS A 384 -19.28 -7.69 -27.27
C LYS A 384 -19.29 -7.68 -25.74
N ILE A 385 -18.11 -7.81 -25.17
CA ILE A 385 -17.85 -7.73 -23.73
C ILE A 385 -17.28 -6.35 -23.42
N GLY A 386 -17.91 -5.63 -22.49
CA GLY A 386 -17.38 -4.37 -21.95
C GLY A 386 -16.51 -4.64 -20.72
N ILE A 387 -15.39 -3.94 -20.59
CA ILE A 387 -14.53 -3.98 -19.40
C ILE A 387 -14.29 -2.54 -18.92
N ILE A 388 -14.65 -2.25 -17.67
CA ILE A 388 -14.48 -0.95 -17.01
C ILE A 388 -13.35 -1.08 -15.98
N GLY A 389 -12.38 -0.17 -16.01
CA GLY A 389 -11.35 -0.09 -14.96
C GLY A 389 -11.82 0.67 -13.73
N TYR A 390 -11.40 0.29 -12.53
CA TYR A 390 -11.59 1.09 -11.33
C TYR A 390 -10.42 0.95 -10.34
N ILE A 391 -10.27 1.95 -9.47
CA ILE A 391 -9.33 1.93 -8.34
C ILE A 391 -10.07 2.44 -7.08
N GLY A 392 -9.62 2.03 -5.90
CA GLY A 392 -10.12 2.55 -4.62
C GLY A 392 -9.84 4.06 -4.49
N GLN A 393 -10.75 4.78 -3.82
CA GLN A 393 -10.53 6.21 -3.56
C GLN A 393 -9.37 6.42 -2.58
N ASP A 394 -9.18 5.46 -1.68
CA ASP A 394 -8.11 5.36 -0.70
C ASP A 394 -6.70 5.26 -1.30
N ALA A 395 -6.57 5.10 -2.63
CA ALA A 395 -5.29 5.25 -3.31
C ALA A 395 -4.62 6.61 -3.02
N ASP A 396 -5.40 7.66 -2.72
CA ASP A 396 -4.90 8.99 -2.35
C ASP A 396 -4.04 9.02 -1.07
N TYR A 397 -4.40 8.22 -0.06
CA TYR A 397 -3.67 8.12 1.20
C TYR A 397 -2.82 6.84 1.33
N LEU A 398 -2.86 5.95 0.34
CA LEU A 398 -2.11 4.69 0.29
C LEU A 398 -0.85 4.73 -0.59
N ALA A 399 -0.70 5.72 -1.49
CA ALA A 399 0.45 5.84 -2.39
C ALA A 399 0.77 7.33 -2.71
N ASP A 400 1.94 7.63 -3.30
CA ASP A 400 2.26 9.01 -3.73
C ASP A 400 1.59 9.33 -5.08
N THR A 401 0.30 9.62 -5.02
CA THR A 401 -0.53 9.87 -6.21
C THR A 401 -0.48 11.32 -6.71
N GLY A 402 0.46 12.14 -6.23
CA GLY A 402 0.63 13.53 -6.67
C GLY A 402 -0.66 14.36 -6.50
N LYS A 403 -1.25 14.84 -7.61
CA LYS A 403 -2.50 15.62 -7.62
C LYS A 403 -3.65 14.94 -8.38
N ILE A 404 -3.57 13.62 -8.51
CA ILE A 404 -4.65 12.80 -9.06
C ILE A 404 -5.87 12.89 -8.14
N ILE A 405 -7.08 12.92 -8.72
CA ILE A 405 -8.33 12.88 -7.95
C ILE A 405 -9.04 11.56 -8.24
N PHE A 406 -9.13 10.68 -7.23
CA PHE A 406 -9.88 9.44 -7.31
C PHE A 406 -11.35 9.68 -6.95
N THR A 407 -12.17 9.83 -7.98
CA THR A 407 -13.62 9.98 -7.84
C THR A 407 -14.29 8.68 -7.38
N ASP A 408 -15.55 8.79 -6.96
CA ASP A 408 -16.38 7.66 -6.54
C ASP A 408 -16.41 6.56 -7.62
N PRO A 409 -15.94 5.33 -7.32
CA PRO A 409 -15.86 4.25 -8.31
C PRO A 409 -17.25 3.75 -8.73
N GLN A 410 -18.26 3.77 -7.85
CA GLN A 410 -19.63 3.40 -8.21
C GLN A 410 -20.16 4.37 -9.28
N VAL A 411 -20.06 5.68 -9.02
CA VAL A 411 -20.52 6.73 -9.94
C VAL A 411 -19.75 6.69 -11.26
N ALA A 412 -18.44 6.47 -11.23
CA ALA A 412 -17.65 6.36 -12.46
C ALA A 412 -18.05 5.14 -13.31
N ILE A 413 -18.30 3.99 -12.67
CA ILE A 413 -18.75 2.77 -13.34
C ILE A 413 -20.15 2.98 -13.97
N GLU A 414 -21.11 3.59 -13.27
CA GLU A 414 -22.47 3.85 -13.82
C GLU A 414 -22.45 4.72 -15.08
N ASN A 415 -21.60 5.75 -15.10
CA ASN A 415 -21.42 6.59 -16.29
C ASN A 415 -20.81 5.80 -17.46
N GLU A 416 -19.79 4.97 -17.20
CA GLU A 416 -19.07 4.22 -18.24
C GLU A 416 -19.87 3.01 -18.76
N VAL A 417 -20.69 2.36 -17.92
CA VAL A 417 -21.70 1.35 -18.31
C VAL A 417 -22.57 1.87 -19.46
N THR A 418 -23.05 3.12 -19.36
CA THR A 418 -23.91 3.73 -20.38
C THR A 418 -23.19 3.87 -21.72
N ALA A 419 -21.90 4.24 -21.70
CA ALA A 419 -21.07 4.32 -22.90
C ALA A 419 -20.82 2.95 -23.53
N LEU A 420 -20.58 1.90 -22.73
CA LEU A 420 -20.40 0.53 -23.22
C LEU A 420 -21.68 -0.07 -23.82
N LEU A 421 -22.83 0.14 -23.17
CA LEU A 421 -24.14 -0.29 -23.68
C LEU A 421 -24.45 0.38 -25.03
N SER A 422 -24.14 1.67 -25.21
CA SER A 422 -24.30 2.38 -26.50
C SER A 422 -23.41 1.83 -27.63
N GLN A 423 -22.23 1.27 -27.28
CA GLN A 423 -21.35 0.56 -28.21
C GLN A 423 -21.84 -0.86 -28.52
N GLY A 424 -22.93 -1.30 -27.89
CA GLY A 424 -23.53 -2.62 -28.04
C GLY A 424 -22.84 -3.72 -27.25
N ALA A 425 -22.06 -3.39 -26.21
CA ALA A 425 -21.68 -4.37 -25.20
C ALA A 425 -22.95 -4.85 -24.46
N TYR A 426 -22.99 -6.14 -24.12
CA TYR A 426 -24.15 -6.74 -23.45
C TYR A 426 -23.80 -7.49 -22.16
N PHE A 427 -22.52 -7.82 -21.97
CA PHE A 427 -21.96 -8.38 -20.74
C PHE A 427 -20.87 -7.41 -20.26
N ILE A 428 -20.91 -6.96 -19.02
CA ILE A 428 -20.00 -5.93 -18.49
C ILE A 428 -19.22 -6.44 -17.28
N ILE A 429 -17.90 -6.34 -17.37
CA ILE A 429 -16.94 -6.66 -16.32
C ILE A 429 -16.44 -5.34 -15.70
N ALA A 430 -16.50 -5.24 -14.38
CA ALA A 430 -15.69 -4.27 -13.63
C ALA A 430 -14.39 -4.95 -13.20
N LEU A 431 -13.25 -4.35 -13.55
CA LEU A 431 -11.90 -4.85 -13.25
C LEU A 431 -11.13 -3.76 -12.48
N GLY A 432 -10.61 -4.06 -11.29
CA GLY A 432 -9.98 -3.01 -10.50
C GLY A 432 -9.46 -3.41 -9.13
N SER A 433 -8.88 -2.45 -8.42
CA SER A 433 -8.29 -2.64 -7.10
C SER A 433 -8.82 -1.57 -6.14
N ALA A 434 -9.90 -1.91 -5.42
CA ALA A 434 -10.56 -1.02 -4.44
C ALA A 434 -10.82 -1.69 -3.09
N GLY A 435 -10.13 -2.80 -2.81
CA GLY A 435 -10.29 -3.55 -1.57
C GLY A 435 -11.61 -4.33 -1.49
N PHE A 436 -11.66 -5.34 -0.63
CA PHE A 436 -12.80 -6.26 -0.54
C PHE A 436 -14.03 -5.56 0.07
N GLN A 437 -13.88 -4.99 1.27
CA GLN A 437 -14.95 -4.29 1.97
C GLN A 437 -15.48 -3.10 1.16
N GLY A 438 -14.59 -2.30 0.58
CA GLY A 438 -14.94 -1.16 -0.28
C GLY A 438 -15.89 -1.55 -1.41
N VAL A 439 -15.56 -2.58 -2.20
CA VAL A 439 -16.45 -3.03 -3.29
C VAL A 439 -17.76 -3.63 -2.79
N GLN A 440 -17.74 -4.40 -1.68
CA GLN A 440 -18.96 -4.99 -1.10
C GLN A 440 -20.00 -3.92 -0.69
N GLU A 441 -19.56 -2.71 -0.31
CA GLU A 441 -20.48 -1.62 0.03
C GLU A 441 -21.26 -1.05 -1.17
N TRP A 442 -20.79 -1.20 -2.41
CA TRP A 442 -21.42 -0.56 -3.60
C TRP A 442 -21.72 -1.46 -4.80
N MET A 443 -21.16 -2.68 -4.89
CA MET A 443 -21.41 -3.56 -6.05
C MET A 443 -22.89 -3.89 -6.27
N SER A 444 -23.69 -3.95 -5.21
CA SER A 444 -25.15 -4.20 -5.22
C SER A 444 -26.01 -2.96 -5.54
N LYS A 445 -25.38 -1.78 -5.64
CA LYS A 445 -26.03 -0.50 -6.00
C LYS A 445 -25.90 -0.18 -7.49
N LEU A 446 -24.83 -0.64 -8.13
CA LEU A 446 -24.61 -0.52 -9.58
C LEU A 446 -25.72 -1.20 -10.39
N TYR A 447 -25.99 -0.74 -11.61
CA TYR A 447 -26.84 -1.42 -12.61
C TYR A 447 -25.99 -1.92 -13.78
N ASN A 448 -26.39 -3.03 -14.41
CA ASN A 448 -25.76 -3.58 -15.63
C ASN A 448 -24.23 -3.81 -15.54
N VAL A 449 -23.81 -4.47 -14.47
CA VAL A 449 -22.45 -5.04 -14.32
C VAL A 449 -22.63 -6.47 -13.84
N ASP A 450 -22.04 -7.44 -14.53
CA ASP A 450 -22.32 -8.87 -14.39
C ASP A 450 -21.21 -9.62 -13.63
N LEU A 451 -19.96 -9.14 -13.76
CA LEU A 451 -18.77 -9.68 -13.10
C LEU A 451 -17.91 -8.57 -12.48
N PHE A 452 -17.48 -8.77 -11.24
CA PHE A 452 -16.48 -7.96 -10.55
C PHE A 452 -15.21 -8.78 -10.35
N VAL A 453 -14.07 -8.27 -10.84
CA VAL A 453 -12.73 -8.83 -10.63
C VAL A 453 -11.93 -7.81 -9.81
N ASN A 454 -11.56 -8.16 -8.58
CA ASN A 454 -11.04 -7.20 -7.59
C ASN A 454 -9.65 -7.53 -7.02
N GLY A 455 -8.90 -6.49 -6.64
CA GLY A 455 -7.63 -6.57 -5.92
C GLY A 455 -7.52 -5.67 -4.68
N GLY A 456 -6.28 -5.42 -4.24
CA GLY A 456 -5.93 -4.34 -3.28
C GLY A 456 -6.10 -4.64 -1.79
N SER A 457 -6.65 -5.80 -1.41
CA SER A 457 -6.91 -6.18 0.00
C SER A 457 -6.49 -7.60 0.35
N ASN A 458 -5.67 -8.22 -0.49
CA ASN A 458 -5.06 -9.55 -0.27
C ASN A 458 -6.05 -10.67 0.13
N THR A 459 -7.33 -10.51 -0.22
CA THR A 459 -8.43 -11.33 0.32
C THR A 459 -8.54 -12.67 -0.41
N PHE A 460 -8.55 -13.76 0.34
CA PHE A 460 -8.72 -15.11 -0.21
C PHE A 460 -10.18 -15.56 -0.13
N LEU A 461 -10.73 -15.96 -1.27
CA LEU A 461 -12.07 -16.53 -1.40
C LEU A 461 -11.92 -18.00 -1.84
N TYR A 462 -12.66 -18.91 -1.19
CA TYR A 462 -12.50 -20.35 -1.37
C TYR A 462 -13.74 -21.10 -0.83
N ASN A 463 -14.11 -22.20 -1.50
CA ASN A 463 -15.22 -23.09 -1.16
C ASN A 463 -14.72 -24.35 -0.44
N ASP A 464 -15.64 -24.99 0.30
CA ASP A 464 -15.52 -26.37 0.77
C ASP A 464 -14.32 -26.68 1.71
N ALA A 465 -13.80 -25.65 2.40
CA ALA A 465 -12.79 -25.78 3.44
C ALA A 465 -12.99 -24.75 4.57
N SER A 466 -12.49 -25.05 5.78
CA SER A 466 -12.46 -24.12 6.91
C SER A 466 -11.22 -23.20 6.89
N VAL A 467 -10.14 -23.64 6.25
CA VAL A 467 -8.89 -22.91 6.04
C VAL A 467 -8.41 -23.23 4.62
N GLY A 468 -7.81 -22.25 3.94
CA GLY A 468 -7.31 -22.41 2.57
C GLY A 468 -6.05 -23.28 2.48
N PRO A 469 -5.60 -23.62 1.26
CA PRO A 469 -4.25 -24.10 1.04
C PRO A 469 -3.23 -23.09 1.61
N LEU A 470 -2.07 -23.58 2.04
CA LEU A 470 -1.01 -22.79 2.67
C LEU A 470 -1.47 -22.01 3.93
N ASN A 471 -2.51 -22.52 4.61
CA ASN A 471 -3.15 -21.93 5.79
C ASN A 471 -3.83 -20.56 5.56
N GLU A 472 -4.11 -20.18 4.30
CA GLU A 472 -4.71 -18.89 3.96
C GLU A 472 -6.10 -18.73 4.59
N LYS A 473 -6.35 -17.57 5.22
CA LYS A 473 -7.64 -17.26 5.86
C LYS A 473 -8.71 -17.00 4.80
N ILE A 474 -9.69 -17.90 4.71
CA ILE A 474 -10.86 -17.77 3.83
C ILE A 474 -11.77 -16.65 4.36
N ALA A 475 -12.12 -15.69 3.50
CA ALA A 475 -13.03 -14.59 3.81
C ALA A 475 -14.48 -14.82 3.32
N GLY A 476 -14.67 -15.78 2.40
CA GLY A 476 -15.97 -16.09 1.80
C GLY A 476 -15.85 -17.09 0.64
N PRO A 477 -16.97 -17.52 0.04
CA PRO A 477 -16.98 -18.43 -1.10
C PRO A 477 -16.40 -17.78 -2.37
N TYR A 478 -15.98 -18.61 -3.31
CA TYR A 478 -15.51 -18.20 -4.63
C TYR A 478 -16.40 -18.78 -5.74
N PRO A 479 -17.10 -17.96 -6.54
CA PRO A 479 -17.31 -16.52 -6.39
C PRO A 479 -18.24 -16.20 -5.21
N ILE A 480 -18.21 -14.95 -4.73
CA ILE A 480 -19.36 -14.39 -4.01
C ILE A 480 -20.45 -14.08 -5.05
N VAL A 481 -21.70 -14.43 -4.74
CA VAL A 481 -22.83 -14.20 -5.64
C VAL A 481 -23.79 -13.17 -5.04
N ASP A 482 -24.08 -12.13 -5.81
CA ASP A 482 -25.11 -11.16 -5.51
C ASP A 482 -26.31 -11.33 -6.45
N TYR A 483 -27.51 -11.06 -5.93
CA TYR A 483 -28.80 -11.15 -6.62
C TYR A 483 -29.56 -9.81 -6.59
N SER A 484 -28.88 -8.71 -6.24
CA SER A 484 -29.43 -7.36 -6.24
C SER A 484 -30.08 -7.01 -7.57
N GLN A 485 -31.12 -6.18 -7.50
CA GLN A 485 -31.77 -5.58 -8.67
C GLN A 485 -32.30 -6.58 -9.70
N SER A 486 -32.58 -7.82 -9.26
CA SER A 486 -32.98 -8.95 -10.12
C SER A 486 -31.93 -9.37 -11.15
N THR A 487 -30.66 -9.06 -10.91
CA THR A 487 -29.51 -9.53 -11.72
C THR A 487 -28.61 -10.45 -10.90
N LYS A 488 -28.26 -11.63 -11.43
CA LYS A 488 -27.19 -12.47 -10.85
C LYS A 488 -25.83 -11.87 -11.20
N ARG A 489 -24.98 -11.70 -10.20
CA ARG A 489 -23.66 -11.07 -10.28
C ARG A 489 -22.62 -11.94 -9.59
N LEU A 490 -21.42 -12.01 -10.16
CA LEU A 490 -20.30 -12.72 -9.55
C LEU A 490 -19.23 -11.72 -9.11
N PHE A 491 -18.67 -11.92 -7.91
CA PHE A 491 -17.49 -11.20 -7.42
C PHE A 491 -16.36 -12.20 -7.17
N VAL A 492 -15.18 -11.92 -7.72
CA VAL A 492 -13.98 -12.76 -7.59
C VAL A 492 -12.74 -11.94 -7.23
N GLN A 493 -11.91 -12.53 -6.38
CA GLN A 493 -10.62 -12.00 -5.92
C GLN A 493 -9.74 -13.17 -5.47
N THR A 494 -8.41 -13.08 -5.64
CA THR A 494 -7.48 -14.18 -5.32
C THR A 494 -6.24 -13.71 -4.57
N SER A 495 -6.34 -13.64 -3.24
CA SER A 495 -5.24 -13.39 -2.30
C SER A 495 -4.21 -12.36 -2.81
N ARG A 496 -2.93 -12.73 -2.85
CA ARG A 496 -1.74 -11.91 -3.11
C ARG A 496 -0.61 -12.75 -3.71
N TYR A 497 0.50 -12.09 -4.05
CA TYR A 497 1.82 -12.72 -4.26
C TYR A 497 1.85 -13.79 -5.35
N GLY A 498 0.97 -13.72 -6.36
CA GLY A 498 0.90 -14.69 -7.46
C GLY A 498 0.65 -16.15 -7.06
N LYS A 499 0.40 -16.48 -5.78
CA LYS A 499 0.26 -17.86 -5.28
C LYS A 499 -0.88 -18.63 -5.97
N TYR A 500 -1.92 -17.90 -6.38
CA TYR A 500 -3.12 -18.44 -7.01
C TYR A 500 -3.38 -17.80 -8.36
N LEU A 501 -3.85 -18.60 -9.32
CA LEU A 501 -4.50 -18.12 -10.53
C LEU A 501 -6.01 -18.28 -10.37
N GLY A 502 -6.75 -17.18 -10.33
CA GLY A 502 -8.20 -17.21 -10.36
C GLY A 502 -8.69 -17.79 -11.68
N LYS A 503 -9.68 -18.68 -11.63
CA LYS A 503 -10.44 -19.16 -12.79
C LYS A 503 -11.92 -19.10 -12.43
N ILE A 504 -12.74 -18.42 -13.21
CA ILE A 504 -14.21 -18.54 -13.14
C ILE A 504 -14.73 -18.88 -14.53
N GLU A 505 -15.63 -19.86 -14.60
CA GLU A 505 -16.28 -20.29 -15.83
C GLU A 505 -17.79 -20.07 -15.67
N MET A 506 -18.43 -19.44 -16.65
CA MET A 506 -19.85 -19.05 -16.56
C MET A 506 -20.55 -19.15 -17.91
N ASN A 507 -21.79 -19.60 -17.90
CA ASN A 507 -22.66 -19.60 -19.08
C ASN A 507 -23.43 -18.29 -19.14
N VAL A 508 -23.35 -17.62 -20.29
CA VAL A 508 -23.96 -16.32 -20.56
C VAL A 508 -24.99 -16.49 -21.68
N ASN A 509 -26.21 -16.01 -21.45
CA ASN A 509 -27.33 -16.17 -22.38
C ASN A 509 -27.43 -15.06 -23.44
N GLU A 510 -28.45 -15.12 -24.30
CA GLU A 510 -28.65 -14.18 -25.42
C GLU A 510 -28.94 -12.72 -25.00
N GLU A 511 -29.52 -12.50 -23.80
CA GLU A 511 -29.65 -11.15 -23.21
C GLU A 511 -28.32 -10.61 -22.67
N GLY A 512 -27.38 -11.49 -22.32
CA GLY A 512 -26.10 -11.14 -21.71
C GLY A 512 -25.98 -11.43 -20.22
N ARG A 513 -26.82 -12.30 -19.65
CA ARG A 513 -26.86 -12.60 -18.21
C ARG A 513 -26.33 -13.98 -17.88
N ILE A 514 -25.83 -14.13 -16.65
CA ILE A 514 -25.21 -15.36 -16.15
C ILE A 514 -26.28 -16.40 -15.80
N SER A 515 -26.54 -17.32 -16.72
CA SER A 515 -27.49 -18.43 -16.52
C SER A 515 -26.95 -19.43 -15.48
N ASP A 516 -25.66 -19.77 -15.57
CA ASP A 516 -24.99 -20.75 -14.70
C ASP A 516 -23.48 -20.44 -14.54
N TYR A 517 -22.83 -20.99 -13.52
CA TYR A 517 -21.38 -20.81 -13.29
C TYR A 517 -20.73 -21.95 -12.49
N SER A 518 -19.41 -22.11 -12.68
CA SER A 518 -18.59 -23.11 -12.00
C SER A 518 -18.14 -22.63 -10.62
N THR A 519 -18.28 -23.49 -9.62
CA THR A 519 -17.78 -23.28 -8.25
C THR A 519 -16.31 -23.71 -8.06
N THR A 520 -15.53 -23.85 -9.14
CA THR A 520 -14.10 -24.18 -9.04
C THR A 520 -13.32 -23.09 -8.32
N ASN A 521 -12.63 -23.49 -7.25
CA ASN A 521 -11.75 -22.63 -6.48
C ASN A 521 -10.57 -22.06 -7.29
N PRO A 522 -9.91 -20.98 -6.80
CA PRO A 522 -8.64 -20.50 -7.31
C PRO A 522 -7.59 -21.62 -7.40
N ILE A 523 -6.87 -21.66 -8.52
CA ILE A 523 -5.87 -22.69 -8.79
C ILE A 523 -4.59 -22.32 -8.06
N LEU A 524 -4.20 -23.10 -7.04
CA LEU A 524 -2.89 -22.99 -6.41
C LEU A 524 -1.80 -23.28 -7.45
N LEU A 525 -0.83 -22.38 -7.57
CA LEU A 525 0.30 -22.53 -8.47
C LEU A 525 1.47 -23.19 -7.74
N ASP A 526 1.34 -24.51 -7.53
CA ASP A 526 2.31 -25.36 -6.84
C ASP A 526 3.46 -25.84 -7.77
N PRO A 527 4.47 -26.58 -7.24
CA PRO A 527 5.54 -27.14 -8.07
C PRO A 527 5.10 -28.13 -9.15
N ASN A 528 3.87 -28.68 -9.11
CA ASN A 528 3.36 -29.57 -10.16
C ASN A 528 2.90 -28.79 -11.40
N VAL A 529 2.61 -27.49 -11.26
CA VAL A 529 2.39 -26.60 -12.40
C VAL A 529 3.73 -26.16 -12.98
N ALA A 530 4.00 -26.54 -14.24
CA ALA A 530 5.23 -26.23 -14.94
C ALA A 530 5.45 -24.72 -15.15
N GLN A 531 6.70 -24.27 -15.10
CA GLN A 531 7.10 -22.89 -15.47
C GLN A 531 7.31 -22.79 -16.99
N ASP A 532 6.96 -21.64 -17.59
CA ASP A 532 7.32 -21.35 -18.98
C ASP A 532 8.83 -21.11 -19.10
N PRO A 533 9.54 -21.82 -20.01
CA PRO A 533 11.00 -21.78 -20.05
C PRO A 533 11.57 -20.45 -20.61
N GLN A 534 10.80 -19.67 -21.37
CA GLN A 534 11.27 -18.39 -21.91
C GLN A 534 11.14 -17.27 -20.88
N LEU A 535 10.05 -17.28 -20.10
CA LEU A 535 9.86 -16.35 -18.99
C LEU A 535 10.74 -16.73 -17.80
N GLN A 536 10.91 -18.03 -17.49
CA GLN A 536 11.80 -18.46 -16.42
C GLN A 536 13.26 -18.03 -16.69
N ALA A 537 13.78 -18.23 -17.90
CA ALA A 537 15.14 -17.78 -18.24
C ALA A 537 15.35 -16.25 -18.14
N LYS A 538 14.27 -15.45 -18.13
CA LYS A 538 14.32 -14.00 -17.83
C LYS A 538 14.32 -13.76 -16.33
N VAL A 539 13.44 -14.44 -15.58
CA VAL A 539 13.40 -14.41 -14.11
C VAL A 539 14.78 -14.80 -13.55
N ASP A 540 15.37 -15.90 -14.01
CA ASP A 540 16.70 -16.37 -13.59
C ASP A 540 17.82 -15.34 -13.87
N ASP A 541 17.66 -14.46 -14.85
CA ASP A 541 18.64 -13.41 -15.17
C ASP A 541 18.45 -12.15 -14.32
N TRP A 542 17.21 -11.69 -14.20
CA TRP A 542 16.85 -10.64 -13.26
C TRP A 542 17.24 -11.04 -11.81
N GLU A 543 17.05 -12.30 -11.42
CA GLU A 543 17.38 -12.85 -10.10
C GLU A 543 18.89 -12.74 -9.83
N ARG A 544 19.74 -13.12 -10.80
CA ARG A 544 21.19 -12.97 -10.68
C ARG A 544 21.63 -11.51 -10.59
N GLN A 545 20.95 -10.58 -11.27
CA GLN A 545 21.21 -9.13 -11.15
C GLN A 545 20.81 -8.57 -9.77
N VAL A 546 19.69 -9.07 -9.21
CA VAL A 546 19.22 -8.75 -7.85
C VAL A 546 20.17 -9.31 -6.80
N LEU A 547 20.46 -10.62 -6.82
CA LEU A 547 21.30 -11.30 -5.83
C LEU A 547 22.74 -10.73 -5.77
N THR A 548 23.25 -10.24 -6.90
CA THR A 548 24.56 -9.57 -6.96
C THR A 548 24.61 -8.27 -6.15
N GLN A 549 23.48 -7.58 -5.98
CA GLN A 549 23.38 -6.32 -5.23
C GLN A 549 22.82 -6.51 -3.82
N SER A 550 21.84 -7.39 -3.64
CA SER A 550 21.23 -7.64 -2.33
C SER A 550 22.22 -8.23 -1.33
N ASN A 551 23.15 -9.07 -1.78
CA ASN A 551 24.04 -9.83 -0.91
C ASN A 551 25.26 -9.03 -0.39
N GLU A 552 25.34 -7.71 -0.63
CA GLU A 552 26.33 -6.85 0.04
C GLU A 552 26.03 -6.81 1.56
N THR A 553 26.94 -7.32 2.38
CA THR A 553 26.85 -7.15 3.85
C THR A 553 27.17 -5.71 4.23
N ILE A 554 26.19 -5.02 4.79
CA ILE A 554 26.22 -3.60 5.16
C ILE A 554 26.70 -3.40 6.60
N GLY A 555 26.38 -4.34 7.49
CA GLY A 555 26.79 -4.29 8.89
C GLY A 555 26.30 -5.52 9.66
N TYR A 556 26.15 -5.38 10.98
CA TYR A 556 25.70 -6.43 11.88
C TYR A 556 24.74 -5.88 12.94
N SER A 557 23.87 -6.74 13.47
CA SER A 557 23.07 -6.49 14.68
C SER A 557 23.28 -7.59 15.72
N LYS A 558 23.30 -7.21 17.00
CA LYS A 558 23.28 -8.12 18.16
C LYS A 558 21.86 -8.52 18.57
N ILE A 559 20.83 -7.89 18.02
CA ILE A 559 19.41 -8.10 18.33
C ILE A 559 18.59 -8.26 17.04
N PRO A 560 17.38 -8.84 17.09
CA PRO A 560 16.45 -8.80 15.96
C PRO A 560 16.03 -7.37 15.60
N ILE A 561 15.92 -7.10 14.30
CA ILE A 561 15.28 -5.89 13.76
C ILE A 561 13.88 -6.32 13.31
N ILE A 562 12.86 -5.82 14.02
CA ILE A 562 11.46 -6.20 13.86
C ILE A 562 10.83 -5.27 12.82
N SER A 563 10.20 -5.89 11.83
CA SER A 563 9.44 -5.26 10.73
C SER A 563 8.02 -5.81 10.59
N ASP A 564 7.66 -6.91 11.27
CA ASP A 564 6.30 -7.47 11.24
C ASP A 564 5.24 -6.41 11.60
N ARG A 565 4.39 -6.09 10.61
CA ARG A 565 3.20 -5.24 10.71
C ARG A 565 2.26 -5.57 11.87
N LYS A 566 2.22 -6.81 12.36
CA LYS A 566 1.44 -7.20 13.57
C LYS A 566 1.93 -6.47 14.82
N ILE A 567 3.19 -6.06 14.83
CA ILE A 567 3.83 -5.25 15.87
C ILE A 567 3.90 -3.80 15.37
N CYS A 568 4.52 -3.54 14.22
CA CYS A 568 4.83 -2.19 13.73
C CYS A 568 3.61 -1.30 13.40
N TRP A 569 2.39 -1.84 13.28
CA TRP A 569 1.16 -1.04 13.11
C TRP A 569 0.39 -0.81 14.43
N TYR A 570 0.92 -1.30 15.55
CA TYR A 570 0.24 -1.34 16.85
C TYR A 570 1.12 -0.81 18.00
N GLU A 571 2.43 -1.07 17.97
CA GLU A 571 3.37 -0.63 19.00
C GLU A 571 4.73 -0.29 18.40
N GLU A 572 5.64 0.27 19.22
CA GLU A 572 7.02 0.57 18.83
C GLU A 572 7.73 -0.68 18.32
N CYS A 573 8.44 -0.60 17.18
CA CYS A 573 9.20 -1.72 16.64
C CYS A 573 10.60 -1.30 16.16
N THR A 574 11.57 -2.21 16.27
CA THR A 574 12.99 -1.84 16.17
C THR A 574 13.41 -1.41 14.76
N GLY A 575 12.82 -1.93 13.69
CA GLY A 575 13.11 -1.49 12.31
C GLY A 575 12.66 -0.05 12.04
N ALA A 576 11.46 0.31 12.50
CA ALA A 576 10.90 1.65 12.32
C ALA A 576 11.59 2.70 13.22
N ALA A 577 11.91 2.33 14.46
CA ALA A 577 12.70 3.17 15.38
C ALA A 577 14.13 3.40 14.85
N LEU A 578 14.79 2.36 14.32
CA LEU A 578 16.10 2.44 13.67
C LEU A 578 16.08 3.37 12.46
N MET A 579 15.05 3.30 11.62
CA MET A 579 14.91 4.21 10.47
C MET A 579 14.69 5.66 10.90
N ALA A 580 13.90 5.90 11.96
CA ALA A 580 13.77 7.23 12.53
C ALA A 580 15.12 7.77 13.05
N ASP A 581 15.93 6.95 13.74
CA ASP A 581 17.29 7.33 14.17
C ASP A 581 18.23 7.60 13.00
N ALA A 582 18.21 6.76 11.96
CA ALA A 582 18.99 6.95 10.75
C ALA A 582 18.64 8.26 10.03
N ALA A 583 17.34 8.56 9.90
CA ALA A 583 16.85 9.82 9.34
C ALA A 583 17.29 11.03 10.18
N ARG A 584 17.25 10.94 11.52
CA ARG A 584 17.67 12.05 12.40
C ARG A 584 19.17 12.30 12.29
N TRP A 585 19.99 11.25 12.36
CA TRP A 585 21.43 11.34 12.12
C TRP A 585 21.77 11.93 10.74
N PHE A 586 21.06 11.50 9.69
CA PHE A 586 21.30 11.99 8.34
C PHE A 586 21.02 13.50 8.19
N LEU A 587 20.00 14.00 8.86
CA LEU A 587 19.67 15.43 8.85
C LEU A 587 20.61 16.25 9.77
N GLU A 588 21.14 15.65 10.84
CA GLU A 588 22.08 16.30 11.77
C GLU A 588 23.53 16.37 11.25
N LYS A 589 24.01 15.34 10.53
CA LYS A 589 25.46 15.16 10.24
C LYS A 589 26.15 16.26 9.42
N ASN A 590 25.37 17.09 8.72
CA ASN A 590 25.89 18.16 7.84
C ASN A 590 25.78 19.58 8.44
N ILE A 591 25.32 19.73 9.69
CA ILE A 591 25.06 21.05 10.28
C ILE A 591 26.38 21.70 10.75
N THR A 592 26.94 22.56 9.90
CA THR A 592 28.20 23.27 10.17
C THR A 592 27.95 24.77 10.43
N GLY A 593 28.29 25.24 11.63
CA GLY A 593 28.13 26.66 12.04
C GLY A 593 28.03 26.83 13.55
N SER A 594 28.19 28.06 14.05
CA SER A 594 28.19 28.36 15.50
C SER A 594 26.81 28.29 16.17
N ASN A 595 25.73 28.42 15.39
CA ASN A 595 24.34 28.29 15.85
C ASN A 595 23.72 26.96 15.38
N SER A 596 24.54 25.92 15.21
CA SER A 596 24.14 24.62 14.66
C SER A 596 23.00 23.95 15.41
N TRP A 597 22.96 24.07 16.74
CA TRP A 597 21.90 23.51 17.60
C TRP A 597 20.51 24.04 17.24
N ALA A 598 20.36 25.36 17.00
CA ALA A 598 19.08 25.97 16.61
C ALA A 598 18.59 25.55 15.21
N ASN A 599 19.49 25.01 14.38
CA ASN A 599 19.20 24.43 13.06
C ASN A 599 19.12 22.90 13.08
N SER A 600 19.19 22.27 14.26
CA SER A 600 19.11 20.81 14.38
C SER A 600 17.67 20.30 14.39
N VAL A 601 17.48 19.12 13.82
CA VAL A 601 16.20 18.42 13.80
C VAL A 601 15.86 18.00 15.22
N ALA A 602 14.72 18.46 15.73
CA ALA A 602 14.26 18.12 17.07
C ALA A 602 13.85 16.64 17.13
N ALA A 603 13.15 16.17 16.10
CA ALA A 603 12.68 14.80 16.03
C ALA A 603 12.47 14.31 14.59
N THR A 604 12.38 13.00 14.44
CA THR A 604 11.94 12.34 13.21
C THR A 604 10.80 11.38 13.50
N VAL A 605 9.94 11.18 12.49
CA VAL A 605 8.76 10.32 12.57
C VAL A 605 8.69 9.40 11.35
N TRP A 606 8.42 8.11 11.57
CA TRP A 606 8.26 7.09 10.54
C TRP A 606 6.97 6.31 10.81
N HIS A 607 6.17 6.03 9.78
CA HIS A 607 4.91 5.31 9.95
C HIS A 607 5.10 3.80 9.72
N GLY A 608 4.32 2.96 10.41
CA GLY A 608 4.43 1.50 10.33
C GLY A 608 4.14 0.93 8.93
N GLY A 609 3.44 1.68 8.08
CA GLY A 609 3.21 1.35 6.67
C GLY A 609 4.36 1.75 5.72
N ALA A 610 5.45 2.36 6.21
CA ALA A 610 6.68 2.53 5.44
C ALA A 610 7.55 1.27 5.42
N LEU A 611 7.23 0.31 6.29
CA LEU A 611 7.82 -1.02 6.30
C LEU A 611 6.99 -1.93 5.42
N SER A 612 7.64 -2.91 4.79
CA SER A 612 6.98 -3.83 3.85
C SER A 612 5.87 -4.67 4.48
N ASP A 613 5.04 -5.27 3.63
CA ASP A 613 3.96 -6.17 4.03
C ASP A 613 4.41 -7.62 4.24
N THR A 614 5.72 -7.88 4.27
CA THR A 614 6.30 -9.19 4.56
C THR A 614 6.54 -9.37 6.06
N ASP A 615 6.22 -10.56 6.56
CA ASP A 615 6.44 -10.93 7.96
C ASP A 615 7.94 -11.34 8.21
N LEU A 616 8.88 -10.61 7.59
CA LEU A 616 10.32 -10.92 7.53
C LEU A 616 11.13 -10.04 8.49
N ASP A 617 11.18 -10.42 9.77
CA ASP A 617 12.07 -9.82 10.76
C ASP A 617 13.55 -10.22 10.50
N ILE A 618 14.48 -9.26 10.59
CA ILE A 618 15.91 -9.51 10.39
C ILE A 618 16.51 -10.05 11.69
N GLY A 619 17.02 -11.29 11.67
CA GLY A 619 17.65 -11.91 12.84
C GLY A 619 18.94 -11.21 13.31
N ALA A 620 19.34 -11.47 14.56
CA ALA A 620 20.66 -11.04 15.05
C ALA A 620 21.78 -11.76 14.27
N GLY A 621 22.65 -11.00 13.61
CA GLY A 621 23.58 -11.51 12.61
C GLY A 621 24.12 -10.41 11.68
N PRO A 622 24.62 -10.76 10.48
CA PRO A 622 24.87 -9.78 9.43
C PRO A 622 23.57 -9.14 8.93
N ILE A 623 23.67 -7.90 8.45
CA ILE A 623 22.59 -7.19 7.75
C ILE A 623 23.09 -6.94 6.32
N THR A 624 22.32 -7.35 5.32
CA THR A 624 22.62 -7.18 3.90
C THR A 624 21.85 -5.99 3.29
N PHE A 625 22.19 -5.58 2.07
CA PHE A 625 21.41 -4.58 1.36
C PHE A 625 20.03 -5.10 0.97
N GLY A 626 19.92 -6.42 0.71
CA GLY A 626 18.66 -7.11 0.50
C GLY A 626 17.70 -6.97 1.68
N ASP A 627 18.21 -7.10 2.91
CA ASP A 627 17.40 -6.94 4.12
C ASP A 627 16.88 -5.50 4.26
N ILE A 628 17.72 -4.51 3.96
CA ILE A 628 17.34 -3.08 3.98
C ILE A 628 16.26 -2.79 2.93
N LEU A 629 16.43 -3.27 1.69
CA LEU A 629 15.46 -3.11 0.61
C LEU A 629 14.17 -3.91 0.82
N THR A 630 14.24 -5.04 1.52
CA THR A 630 13.06 -5.83 1.91
C THR A 630 12.28 -5.13 3.01
N MET A 631 12.97 -4.50 3.97
CA MET A 631 12.34 -3.77 5.07
C MET A 631 11.73 -2.43 4.61
N PHE A 632 12.42 -1.66 3.76
CA PHE A 632 11.97 -0.37 3.23
C PHE A 632 11.93 -0.38 1.69
N PRO A 633 10.86 -0.93 1.06
CA PRO A 633 10.79 -1.15 -0.38
C PRO A 633 10.27 0.06 -1.18
N TYR A 634 9.78 1.11 -0.52
CA TYR A 634 9.07 2.24 -1.15
C TYR A 634 9.95 3.44 -1.50
N ALA A 635 11.25 3.36 -1.15
CA ALA A 635 12.28 4.35 -1.49
C ALA A 635 11.91 5.82 -1.19
N ASN A 636 11.33 6.07 -0.02
CA ASN A 636 10.86 7.40 0.36
C ASN A 636 12.03 8.39 0.40
N ILE A 637 11.83 9.61 -0.07
CA ILE A 637 12.84 10.66 0.11
C ILE A 637 12.75 11.21 1.54
N ILE A 638 13.87 11.39 2.23
CA ILE A 638 13.88 12.10 3.52
C ILE A 638 13.47 13.55 3.27
N VAL A 639 12.42 13.99 3.95
CA VAL A 639 11.90 15.36 3.95
C VAL A 639 12.10 15.98 5.32
N ARG A 640 12.46 17.27 5.37
CA ARG A 640 12.40 18.09 6.60
C ARG A 640 11.33 19.16 6.48
N THR A 641 10.69 19.47 7.60
CA THR A 641 9.58 20.44 7.67
C THR A 641 9.61 21.21 9.00
N TRP A 642 9.00 22.39 9.02
CA TRP A 642 8.82 23.20 10.23
C TRP A 642 7.37 23.10 10.68
N MET A 643 7.14 22.57 11.87
CA MET A 643 5.81 22.32 12.41
C MET A 643 5.65 22.96 13.78
N TYR A 644 4.49 23.57 14.03
CA TYR A 644 4.10 23.97 15.37
C TYR A 644 3.83 22.74 16.24
N GLY A 645 4.08 22.82 17.55
CA GLY A 645 3.76 21.73 18.49
C GLY A 645 2.31 21.25 18.41
N LEU A 646 1.35 22.14 18.11
CA LEU A 646 -0.04 21.76 17.85
C LEU A 646 -0.19 20.88 16.59
N GLN A 647 0.55 21.15 15.52
CA GLN A 647 0.54 20.31 14.31
C GLN A 647 1.19 18.95 14.57
N ILE A 648 2.25 18.92 15.37
CA ILE A 648 2.91 17.66 15.80
C ILE A 648 1.95 16.84 16.66
N LYS A 649 1.23 17.45 17.61
CA LYS A 649 0.18 16.76 18.37
C LYS A 649 -0.91 16.20 17.44
N ASN A 650 -1.38 16.98 16.47
CA ASN A 650 -2.39 16.52 15.52
C ASN A 650 -1.89 15.34 14.65
N LEU A 651 -0.61 15.31 14.29
CA LEU A 651 -0.01 14.18 13.58
C LEU A 651 -0.14 12.87 14.38
N PHE A 652 0.20 12.91 15.68
CA PHE A 652 0.04 11.76 16.58
C PHE A 652 -1.43 11.44 16.92
N GLU A 653 -2.32 12.43 16.93
CA GLU A 653 -3.77 12.19 17.10
C GLU A 653 -4.40 11.44 15.93
N GLU A 654 -4.04 11.77 14.69
CA GLU A 654 -4.47 11.02 13.50
C GLU A 654 -3.84 9.62 13.48
N SER A 655 -2.55 9.50 13.84
CA SER A 655 -1.79 8.25 13.88
C SER A 655 -2.42 7.12 14.71
N VAL A 656 -3.17 7.45 15.78
CA VAL A 656 -3.93 6.47 16.58
C VAL A 656 -5.44 6.66 16.49
N ARG A 657 -5.97 7.45 15.53
CA ARG A 657 -7.40 7.77 15.43
C ARG A 657 -8.26 6.53 15.22
N TYR A 658 -7.83 5.62 14.36
CA TYR A 658 -8.55 4.39 14.00
C TYR A 658 -8.01 3.14 14.74
N TYR A 659 -7.19 3.32 15.79
CA TYR A 659 -6.54 2.23 16.52
C TYR A 659 -7.50 1.15 17.08
N ASN A 660 -8.72 1.52 17.49
CA ASN A 660 -9.72 0.57 17.99
C ASN A 660 -10.69 0.07 16.89
N ASP A 661 -10.54 0.54 15.64
CA ASP A 661 -11.46 0.24 14.54
C ASP A 661 -11.00 -1.01 13.76
N THR A 662 -11.72 -2.11 13.93
CA THR A 662 -11.45 -3.38 13.23
C THR A 662 -12.05 -3.43 11.82
N SER A 663 -12.69 -2.36 11.36
CA SER A 663 -13.23 -2.20 10.00
C SER A 663 -12.36 -1.35 9.07
N SER A 664 -11.35 -0.63 9.58
CA SER A 664 -10.27 -0.07 8.75
C SER A 664 -9.21 -1.15 8.48
N PRO A 665 -9.06 -1.68 7.25
CA PRO A 665 -8.16 -2.80 6.96
C PRO A 665 -6.69 -2.39 6.90
N ASN A 666 -6.39 -1.10 6.73
CA ASN A 666 -5.06 -0.53 6.86
C ASN A 666 -4.96 0.28 8.17
N ARG A 667 -3.80 0.14 8.83
CA ARG A 667 -3.39 0.79 10.09
C ARG A 667 -1.94 1.30 10.04
N GLY A 668 -1.39 1.41 8.83
CA GLY A 668 -0.01 1.83 8.58
C GLY A 668 0.29 3.28 8.99
N GLU A 669 -0.69 4.06 9.47
CA GLU A 669 -0.53 5.39 10.04
C GLU A 669 0.13 5.43 11.45
N PHE A 670 0.34 4.29 12.11
CA PHE A 670 0.98 4.26 13.44
C PHE A 670 2.44 4.79 13.40
N LEU A 671 2.78 5.79 14.23
CA LEU A 671 4.05 6.52 14.15
C LEU A 671 5.10 6.07 15.19
N HIS A 672 6.25 5.68 14.68
CA HIS A 672 7.52 5.45 15.37
C HIS A 672 8.38 6.71 15.29
N VAL A 673 9.32 6.87 16.24
CA VAL A 673 9.98 8.17 16.44
C VAL A 673 11.47 8.07 16.83
N SER A 674 12.20 9.16 16.58
CA SER A 674 13.45 9.50 17.27
C SER A 674 13.41 10.96 17.73
N GLY A 675 13.98 11.28 18.89
CA GLY A 675 13.90 12.62 19.50
C GLY A 675 12.54 12.98 20.12
N LEU A 676 11.63 12.01 20.27
CA LEU A 676 10.32 12.16 20.91
C LEU A 676 10.07 11.05 21.92
N ARG A 677 9.17 11.32 22.88
CA ARG A 677 8.43 10.31 23.65
C ARG A 677 6.95 10.65 23.62
N VAL A 678 6.09 9.68 23.31
CA VAL A 678 4.64 9.86 23.11
C VAL A 678 3.86 8.91 24.02
N GLU A 679 2.86 9.45 24.72
CA GLU A 679 1.98 8.71 25.62
C GLU A 679 0.53 8.80 25.14
N TYR A 680 -0.11 7.64 24.94
CA TYR A 680 -1.47 7.52 24.40
C TYR A 680 -2.46 6.93 25.40
N ASP A 681 -3.65 7.51 25.47
CA ASP A 681 -4.81 6.99 26.18
C ASP A 681 -5.87 6.50 25.18
N LEU A 682 -5.89 5.18 24.94
CA LEU A 682 -6.81 4.54 23.99
C LEU A 682 -8.27 4.46 24.49
N SER A 683 -8.55 4.82 25.76
CA SER A 683 -9.92 4.90 26.27
C SER A 683 -10.67 6.12 25.71
N LYS A 684 -9.93 7.14 25.25
CA LYS A 684 -10.49 8.34 24.64
C LYS A 684 -10.89 8.11 23.17
N PRO A 685 -11.86 8.88 22.63
CA PRO A 685 -12.20 8.84 21.21
C PRO A 685 -11.02 9.29 20.34
N GLY A 686 -10.95 8.78 19.12
CA GLY A 686 -9.90 9.17 18.15
C GLY A 686 -9.90 10.68 17.90
N GLY A 687 -8.71 11.29 17.86
CA GLY A 687 -8.53 12.75 17.85
C GLY A 687 -8.38 13.38 19.24
N LEU A 688 -8.52 12.62 20.33
CA LEU A 688 -8.27 13.04 21.71
C LEU A 688 -7.43 12.02 22.51
N ARG A 689 -6.64 11.17 21.85
CA ARG A 689 -5.89 10.05 22.44
C ARG A 689 -4.47 10.42 22.89
N VAL A 690 -3.87 11.50 22.40
CA VAL A 690 -2.54 11.92 22.86
C VAL A 690 -2.66 12.50 24.28
N ALA A 691 -2.06 11.81 25.25
CA ALA A 691 -1.99 12.25 26.65
C ALA A 691 -0.82 13.22 26.86
N ASN A 692 0.41 12.80 26.52
CA ASN A 692 1.62 13.64 26.56
C ASN A 692 2.48 13.43 25.32
N ILE A 693 3.21 14.47 24.94
CA ILE A 693 4.37 14.37 24.05
C ILE A 693 5.52 15.13 24.71
N TYR A 694 6.67 14.48 24.79
CA TYR A 694 7.95 15.11 25.12
C TYR A 694 8.82 15.12 23.86
N ILE A 695 9.48 16.23 23.56
CA ILE A 695 10.37 16.41 22.41
C ILE A 695 11.77 16.78 22.89
N ARG A 696 12.80 16.42 22.12
CA ARG A 696 14.18 16.82 22.42
C ARG A 696 14.32 18.34 22.34
N ASN A 697 14.84 18.94 23.41
CA ASN A 697 15.18 20.36 23.40
C ASN A 697 16.45 20.58 22.55
N THR A 698 16.28 21.22 21.39
CA THR A 698 17.38 21.63 20.49
C THR A 698 17.94 23.01 20.80
N PHE A 699 17.30 23.77 21.69
CA PHE A 699 17.69 25.11 22.10
C PHE A 699 18.70 25.13 23.28
N SER A 700 19.02 23.96 23.83
CA SER A 700 19.87 23.75 25.02
C SER A 700 21.13 22.98 24.66
N ILE A 701 22.29 23.48 25.07
CA ILE A 701 23.57 22.76 24.96
C ILE A 701 23.65 21.50 25.83
N TYR A 702 22.75 21.38 26.83
CA TYR A 702 22.61 20.19 27.67
C TYR A 702 21.64 19.16 27.06
N GLY A 703 20.96 19.50 25.96
CA GLY A 703 19.91 18.67 25.36
C GLY A 703 18.76 18.41 26.34
N GLY A 704 18.38 17.13 26.49
CA GLY A 704 17.26 16.68 27.30
C GLY A 704 15.93 16.64 26.54
N MET A 705 14.87 16.21 27.23
CA MET A 705 13.50 16.12 26.72
C MET A 705 12.60 17.11 27.47
N GLU A 706 11.78 17.87 26.75
CA GLU A 706 10.83 18.85 27.29
C GLU A 706 9.39 18.54 26.84
N PRO A 707 8.35 18.94 27.60
CA PRO A 707 6.97 18.84 27.13
C PRO A 707 6.75 19.67 25.85
N LEU A 708 6.12 19.10 24.84
CA LEU A 708 5.87 19.73 23.54
C LEU A 708 5.02 21.00 23.69
N GLN A 709 5.55 22.17 23.30
CA GLN A 709 4.86 23.45 23.43
C GLN A 709 4.01 23.75 22.17
N PRO A 710 2.69 23.99 22.28
CA PRO A 710 1.79 24.10 21.11
C PRO A 710 2.19 25.15 20.06
N ASP A 711 2.64 26.32 20.51
CA ASP A 711 2.94 27.49 19.67
C ASP A 711 4.43 27.62 19.28
N VAL A 712 5.28 26.67 19.68
CA VAL A 712 6.70 26.63 19.29
C VAL A 712 6.85 25.88 17.98
N LEU A 713 7.70 26.43 17.09
CA LEU A 713 8.12 25.77 15.84
C LEU A 713 9.29 24.83 16.10
N TYR A 714 9.14 23.57 15.70
CA TYR A 714 10.18 22.55 15.73
C TYR A 714 10.49 22.07 14.30
N GLN A 715 11.75 21.75 14.02
CA GLN A 715 12.13 21.11 12.76
C GLN A 715 11.99 19.58 12.90
N ILE A 716 11.18 18.98 12.03
CA ILE A 716 10.82 17.56 12.04
C ILE A 716 11.24 16.90 10.72
N GLY A 717 11.81 15.70 10.78
CA GLY A 717 12.11 14.87 9.61
C GLY A 717 11.14 13.69 9.44
N MET A 718 10.85 13.30 8.19
CA MET A 718 9.84 12.29 7.84
C MET A 718 10.05 11.76 6.42
N PRO A 719 9.44 10.63 6.03
CA PRO A 719 9.37 10.21 4.63
C PRO A 719 8.53 11.18 3.78
N SER A 720 8.83 11.23 2.48
CA SER A 720 8.04 11.96 1.48
C SER A 720 6.55 11.62 1.52
N PHE A 721 6.20 10.36 1.77
CA PHE A 721 4.82 9.89 1.88
C PHE A 721 4.00 10.65 2.94
N ILE A 722 4.48 10.72 4.19
CA ILE A 722 3.83 11.51 5.26
C ILE A 722 3.81 13.00 4.88
N ALA A 723 4.93 13.52 4.34
CA ALA A 723 5.05 14.93 3.98
C ALA A 723 4.08 15.35 2.86
N ASN A 724 3.71 14.42 1.97
CA ASN A 724 2.77 14.63 0.87
C ASN A 724 1.31 14.35 1.24
N GLY A 725 1.03 13.79 2.42
CA GLY A 725 -0.34 13.59 2.95
C GLY A 725 -0.80 12.13 3.08
N GLY A 726 0.05 11.17 2.72
CA GLY A 726 -0.19 9.73 2.87
C GLY A 726 -0.42 9.32 4.33
N SER A 727 -0.92 8.10 4.56
CA SER A 727 -1.37 7.64 5.90
C SER A 727 -2.41 8.57 6.53
N ARG A 728 -3.26 9.17 5.69
CA ARG A 728 -4.35 10.10 6.06
C ARG A 728 -3.88 11.43 6.66
N PHE A 729 -2.58 11.74 6.62
CA PHE A 729 -2.01 12.99 7.13
C PHE A 729 -2.21 14.20 6.20
N ALA A 730 -3.32 14.29 5.47
CA ALA A 730 -3.56 15.25 4.37
C ALA A 730 -3.29 16.73 4.71
N PHE A 731 -3.37 17.15 5.98
CA PHE A 731 -2.98 18.51 6.38
C PHE A 731 -1.50 18.84 6.03
N MET A 732 -0.64 17.82 5.97
CA MET A 732 0.78 17.91 5.60
C MET A 732 1.00 18.40 4.17
N GLU A 733 0.05 18.23 3.25
CA GLU A 733 0.08 18.86 1.91
C GLU A 733 0.43 20.35 2.00
N THR A 734 -0.21 21.05 2.95
CA THR A 734 -0.15 22.49 3.13
C THR A 734 1.04 22.98 3.97
N VAL A 735 1.75 22.07 4.63
CA VAL A 735 2.87 22.42 5.52
C VAL A 735 4.14 22.65 4.68
N PRO A 736 4.89 23.76 4.90
CA PRO A 736 6.17 24.00 4.22
C PRO A 736 7.18 22.88 4.50
N LYS A 737 7.73 22.32 3.42
CA LYS A 737 8.59 21.14 3.43
C LYS A 737 9.71 21.25 2.42
N GLU A 738 10.86 20.67 2.76
CA GLU A 738 12.07 20.65 1.95
C GLU A 738 12.52 19.19 1.77
N SER A 739 12.51 18.73 0.53
CA SER A 739 13.01 17.40 0.17
C SER A 739 14.54 17.43 0.09
N THR A 740 15.20 16.43 0.69
CA THR A 740 16.66 16.30 0.64
C THR A 740 17.17 15.65 -0.64
N GLY A 741 16.27 15.03 -1.44
CA GLY A 741 16.62 14.25 -2.63
C GLY A 741 17.29 12.89 -2.34
N VAL A 742 17.48 12.52 -1.06
CA VAL A 742 18.11 11.25 -0.66
C VAL A 742 17.05 10.28 -0.13
N ARG A 743 17.08 9.04 -0.63
CA ARG A 743 16.15 7.95 -0.27
C ARG A 743 16.44 7.36 1.13
N ASP A 744 15.41 6.79 1.75
CA ASP A 744 15.44 6.19 3.07
C ASP A 744 16.31 4.92 3.14
N GLU A 745 16.23 4.03 2.15
CA GLU A 745 17.08 2.84 2.08
C GLU A 745 18.58 3.19 2.04
N THR A 746 18.94 4.25 1.30
CA THR A 746 20.30 4.78 1.21
C THR A 746 20.74 5.38 2.55
N VAL A 747 19.87 6.14 3.23
CA VAL A 747 20.18 6.69 4.55
C VAL A 747 20.39 5.61 5.60
N LEU A 748 19.55 4.57 5.60
CA LEU A 748 19.67 3.44 6.52
C LEU A 748 20.95 2.64 6.25
N ARG A 749 21.31 2.41 4.99
CA ARG A 749 22.56 1.75 4.60
C ARG A 749 23.79 2.46 5.14
N GLU A 750 23.89 3.77 4.95
CA GLU A 750 25.05 4.54 5.45
C GLU A 750 25.07 4.66 6.98
N TYR A 751 23.89 4.65 7.63
CA TYR A 751 23.79 4.60 9.10
C TYR A 751 24.32 3.26 9.64
N ILE A 752 23.87 2.14 9.09
CA ILE A 752 24.28 0.79 9.51
C ILE A 752 25.80 0.59 9.28
N LYS A 753 26.36 1.08 8.18
CA LYS A 753 27.81 1.04 7.91
C LYS A 753 28.64 1.78 8.98
N LEU A 754 28.08 2.83 9.59
CA LEU A 754 28.78 3.64 10.60
C LEU A 754 28.59 3.12 12.04
N PHE A 755 27.41 2.62 12.37
CA PHE A 755 27.04 2.24 13.75
C PHE A 755 27.00 0.72 14.01
N THR A 756 27.45 -0.09 13.07
CA THR A 756 27.62 -1.55 13.26
C THR A 756 28.68 -1.88 14.34
N PRO A 757 28.44 -2.85 15.24
CA PRO A 757 27.24 -3.67 15.36
C PRO A 757 26.13 -3.00 16.18
N LEU A 758 24.91 -2.95 15.63
CA LEU A 758 23.72 -2.44 16.32
C LEU A 758 23.43 -3.27 17.59
N ALA A 759 22.95 -2.61 18.65
CA ALA A 759 22.87 -3.23 19.98
C ALA A 759 21.73 -2.73 20.88
N TYR A 760 20.95 -1.74 20.45
CA TYR A 760 19.84 -1.13 21.20
C TYR A 760 18.52 -1.43 20.49
N GLY A 761 17.49 -1.78 21.25
CA GLY A 761 16.14 -2.10 20.75
C GLY A 761 15.13 -1.01 21.08
N ASN A 762 13.87 -1.38 21.24
CA ASN A 762 12.82 -0.47 21.69
C ASN A 762 13.18 0.17 23.04
N GLU A 763 12.98 1.48 23.16
CA GLU A 763 13.33 2.26 24.36
C GLU A 763 12.08 2.72 25.14
N GLY A 764 10.88 2.38 24.67
CA GLY A 764 9.62 2.92 25.19
C GLY A 764 9.47 4.40 24.83
N ARG A 765 9.85 4.74 23.60
CA ARG A 765 9.56 6.02 22.94
C ARG A 765 8.06 6.21 22.71
N VAL A 766 7.32 5.13 22.48
CA VAL A 766 5.86 5.15 22.39
C VAL A 766 5.26 4.28 23.49
N LYS A 767 4.28 4.82 24.22
CA LYS A 767 3.61 4.11 25.33
C LYS A 767 2.11 4.28 25.29
N PHE A 768 1.39 3.20 25.56
CA PHE A 768 -0.02 3.26 25.92
C PHE A 768 -0.14 3.34 27.43
N ILE A 769 -0.63 4.46 27.94
CA ILE A 769 -1.03 4.52 29.34
C ILE A 769 -2.32 3.72 29.48
N GLN A 770 -2.27 2.62 30.24
CA GLN A 770 -3.51 1.99 30.68
C GLN A 770 -4.30 3.02 31.48
N ALA A 771 -5.59 3.14 31.17
CA ALA A 771 -6.50 3.85 32.06
C ALA A 771 -6.42 3.16 33.42
N THR A 772 -5.84 3.84 34.42
CA THR A 772 -5.90 3.38 35.80
C THR A 772 -7.37 3.17 36.11
N PRO A 773 -7.82 1.97 36.53
CA PRO A 773 -9.15 1.83 37.09
C PRO A 773 -9.29 2.88 38.20
N ALA A 774 -10.44 3.55 38.29
CA ALA A 774 -10.66 4.58 39.30
C ALA A 774 -10.80 3.96 40.71
N THR A 775 -9.69 3.43 41.23
CA THR A 775 -9.46 3.22 42.65
C THR A 775 -9.72 4.54 43.35
N ASP A 776 -10.55 4.50 44.38
CA ASP A 776 -11.06 5.65 45.12
C ASP A 776 -12.00 6.59 44.33
N CYS A 777 -13.00 5.99 43.67
CA CYS A 777 -14.35 6.35 44.12
C CYS A 777 -14.51 5.84 45.57
N PRO A 778 -14.60 6.71 46.60
CA PRO A 778 -14.88 6.25 47.95
C PRO A 778 -16.22 5.52 47.95
N SER A 779 -16.30 4.39 48.64
CA SER A 779 -17.48 3.51 48.67
C SER A 779 -18.62 4.13 49.49
N ALA A 780 -19.26 5.15 48.93
CA ALA A 780 -20.56 5.61 49.36
C ALA A 780 -21.51 4.40 49.40
N ASN A 781 -21.98 4.05 50.60
CA ASN A 781 -22.68 2.79 50.86
C ASN A 781 -24.04 2.73 50.15
N VAL A 782 -24.04 2.37 48.86
CA VAL A 782 -25.26 2.18 48.06
C VAL A 782 -26.14 1.10 48.69
N THR A 783 -25.55 0.02 49.20
CA THR A 783 -26.22 -0.99 50.04
C THR A 783 -26.92 -0.36 51.24
N GLY A 784 -26.23 0.48 52.01
CA GLY A 784 -26.80 1.19 53.17
C GLY A 784 -27.96 2.11 52.81
N ALA A 785 -27.83 2.90 51.73
CA ALA A 785 -28.87 3.80 51.25
C ALA A 785 -30.11 3.03 50.75
N VAL A 786 -29.92 1.95 49.98
CA VAL A 786 -31.00 1.10 49.47
C VAL A 786 -31.71 0.39 50.61
N PHE A 787 -30.98 -0.21 51.57
CA PHE A 787 -31.59 -0.83 52.76
C PHE A 787 -32.37 0.17 53.60
N LEU A 788 -31.85 1.39 53.83
CA LEU A 788 -32.57 2.43 54.56
C LEU A 788 -33.86 2.85 53.84
N THR A 789 -33.82 2.96 52.50
CA THR A 789 -35.00 3.35 51.69
C THR A 789 -36.08 2.26 51.71
N ILE A 790 -35.69 0.98 51.62
CA ILE A 790 -36.60 -0.17 51.75
C ILE A 790 -37.16 -0.27 53.17
N PHE A 791 -36.33 -0.10 54.20
CA PHE A 791 -36.77 -0.12 55.60
C PHE A 791 -37.77 1.00 55.89
N LEU A 792 -37.50 2.23 55.44
CA LEU A 792 -38.41 3.36 55.63
C LEU A 792 -39.73 3.18 54.87
N THR A 793 -39.72 2.67 53.64
CA THR A 793 -40.98 2.41 52.91
C THR A 793 -41.81 1.29 53.55
N LEU A 794 -41.18 0.22 54.06
CA LEU A 794 -41.87 -0.80 54.87
C LEU A 794 -42.39 -0.25 56.21
N LEU A 795 -41.62 0.61 56.88
CA LEU A 795 -42.03 1.26 58.12
C LEU A 795 -43.24 2.19 57.90
N PHE A 796 -43.20 3.06 56.88
CA PHE A 796 -44.29 3.98 56.59
C PHE A 796 -45.55 3.28 56.08
N THR A 797 -45.43 2.22 55.26
CA THR A 797 -46.60 1.42 54.85
C THR A 797 -47.18 0.63 56.01
N GLY A 798 -46.35 0.06 56.90
CA GLY A 798 -46.79 -0.58 58.14
C GLY A 798 -47.50 0.40 59.09
N LEU A 799 -46.95 1.60 59.29
CA LEU A 799 -47.58 2.67 60.08
C LEU A 799 -48.88 3.17 59.46
N ALA A 800 -48.95 3.32 58.13
CA ALA A 800 -50.19 3.70 57.44
C ALA A 800 -51.27 2.61 57.58
N PHE A 801 -50.90 1.33 57.50
CA PHE A 801 -51.83 0.21 57.68
C PHE A 801 -52.29 0.08 59.14
N ALA A 802 -51.41 0.31 60.11
CA ALA A 802 -51.76 0.37 61.52
C ALA A 802 -52.68 1.56 61.83
N ALA A 803 -52.35 2.75 61.32
CA ALA A 803 -53.18 3.95 61.45
C ALA A 803 -54.56 3.73 60.81
N TYR A 804 -54.64 3.12 59.63
CA TYR A 804 -55.91 2.71 59.03
C TYR A 804 -56.66 1.73 59.95
N LYS A 805 -56.03 0.64 60.39
CA LYS A 805 -56.68 -0.39 61.22
C LYS A 805 -57.22 0.14 62.56
N TYR A 806 -56.54 1.09 63.19
CA TYR A 806 -56.95 1.67 64.48
C TYR A 806 -57.84 2.92 64.37
N LEU A 807 -57.60 3.82 63.41
CA LEU A 807 -58.39 5.05 63.25
C LEU A 807 -59.66 4.83 62.41
N TRP A 808 -59.70 3.86 61.50
CA TRP A 808 -60.89 3.60 60.68
C TRP A 808 -62.13 3.22 61.50
N PRO A 809 -62.06 2.39 62.57
CA PRO A 809 -63.17 2.21 63.50
C PRO A 809 -63.60 3.51 64.18
N MET A 810 -62.66 4.27 64.74
CA MET A 810 -62.96 5.53 65.46
C MET A 810 -63.55 6.62 64.54
N MET A 811 -63.17 6.63 63.26
CA MET A 811 -63.76 7.50 62.25
C MET A 811 -65.09 6.98 61.70
N ARG A 812 -65.36 5.66 61.77
CA ARG A 812 -66.62 5.05 61.36
C ARG A 812 -67.76 5.47 62.29
N ASP A 813 -67.54 5.46 63.60
CA ASP A 813 -68.57 5.80 64.58
C ASP A 813 -68.96 7.29 64.55
N ARG A 814 -68.10 8.18 64.06
CA ARG A 814 -68.45 9.59 63.82
C ARG A 814 -69.29 9.84 62.56
N ARG A 815 -69.46 8.85 61.66
CA ARG A 815 -70.29 9.02 60.44
C ARG A 815 -71.79 9.16 60.72
N GLY A 816 -72.25 8.76 61.90
CA GLY A 816 -73.62 9.01 62.36
C GLY A 816 -73.98 10.50 62.49
N SER A 817 -72.99 11.38 62.68
CA SER A 817 -73.20 12.83 62.91
C SER A 817 -73.04 13.69 61.64
N LEU A 818 -72.51 13.14 60.55
CA LEU A 818 -72.34 13.89 59.28
C LEU A 818 -73.55 13.77 58.35
N LEU A 819 -74.29 12.66 58.42
CA LEU A 819 -75.51 12.44 57.64
C LEU A 819 -76.73 13.21 58.17
N SER A 820 -76.64 13.78 59.38
CA SER A 820 -77.59 14.75 59.95
C SER A 820 -77.19 16.22 59.69
N LEU A 821 -76.25 16.46 58.77
CA LEU A 821 -75.88 17.80 58.27
C LEU A 821 -76.07 17.93 56.75
N VAL A 822 -76.67 16.91 56.13
CA VAL A 822 -77.04 16.83 54.69
C VAL A 822 -78.52 16.40 54.56
N ARG A 823 -79.30 16.72 55.60
CA ARG A 823 -80.76 16.73 55.72
C ARG A 823 -81.14 17.87 56.64
#